data_AF-A0A812YJU0-F1
#
_entry.id   AF-A0A812YJU0-F1
#
_cell.length_a   1.000
_cell.length_b   1.000
_cell.length_c   1.000
_cell.angle_alpha   90.00
_cell.angle_beta   90.00
_cell.angle_gamma   90.00
#
_symmetry.space_group_name_H-M   'P 1'
#
loop_
_entity.id
_entity.type
_entity.pdbx_description
1 polymer ?
#
loop_
_entity_poly.entity_id
_entity_poly.type
_entity_poly.pdbx_seq_one_letter_code
_entity_poly.pdbx_strand_id
1 'polypeptide(L)'
;MAGLAASVRLSHREALLDNQLEELFAQRPHRARAAEALRRSLADLPSNSSGGQPITALMTRTSLKKDEEKLGNELWSDLAPSSGFLRPFSDPNSTWTPVLRAWHGFKAKGTELFVLVSIFITGAGLSEFFPLLNVVQGFPWPSWFGWFFDLLWWLFRIDVNGPKWKPPVKGEKMGAVSFHKLADERWDVKLPSFFQDYVTGERVPSWEDHFRHATGIKIIDFLVSSMRAFGFEPIEMLRATEPRFAFDSEGLTELAWRGFRQFGPTDIKFASNGVWGIKLVEDLMEKYGTKGEVLGPLMTDSAFSAHLTYDGELYHIDMSALEPYEPIPGYARLGGRAAFRAEKGRLKAVFMSYNGSNYTDFEDPHSDEMYSKSIRYGWRMAEASIIASLLSMTNLILHVKDLHLELSASFQVITVDAFAKNPTHPIRRMLDPFISRSVQATNDNFKLLFEYKAADFSLAPLPTSEQLKLIEDFIETRPLNLADMDMTRYGTLRGMNASVSSKEAVDDPDVWSWRWHYRALTVQNLYDELLQCWLDVHFPGSAEEQDRQIREDPDIQHWWSVMVRQLRPLRRAIGTAPDFATAAPTSRGLRQTLRTILVWVSWIHEDVGHSAASYVYNPVYTPMCVPEDGLGVPVISFAWNTAAYRGFVFLERATLLEDPPGFWFDSVECQGLWWWRHCAAPSGDKSLGCFTRFQEKLRKLGEEDKAFSECEKNGFYSCAGRVETAVSS
;
A
#
# COMPACT_ATOMS: atom_id res chain seq x y z
N MET A 1 -39.57 -47.54 29.95
CA MET A 1 -40.08 -47.69 28.58
C MET A 1 -40.33 -46.36 27.83
N ALA A 2 -39.72 -45.23 28.24
CA ALA A 2 -39.78 -43.96 27.49
C ALA A 2 -38.50 -43.63 26.69
N GLY A 3 -37.38 -44.34 26.91
CA GLY A 3 -36.11 -44.10 26.21
C GLY A 3 -35.96 -44.76 24.83
N LEU A 4 -36.73 -45.81 24.54
CA LEU A 4 -36.63 -46.57 23.28
C LEU A 4 -37.44 -45.98 22.12
N ALA A 5 -38.43 -45.11 22.40
CA ALA A 5 -39.22 -44.45 21.36
C ALA A 5 -38.54 -43.19 20.76
N ALA A 6 -37.61 -42.58 21.50
CA ALA A 6 -36.88 -41.39 21.06
C ALA A 6 -35.70 -41.73 20.12
N SER A 7 -34.96 -42.81 20.38
CA SER A 7 -33.80 -43.19 19.55
C SER A 7 -34.23 -43.77 18.18
N VAL A 8 -35.40 -44.42 18.11
CA VAL A 8 -35.97 -44.91 16.85
C VAL A 8 -36.53 -43.76 16.01
N ARG A 9 -37.03 -42.66 16.62
CA ARG A 9 -37.50 -41.48 15.87
C ARG A 9 -36.36 -40.58 15.36
N LEU A 10 -35.21 -40.54 16.03
CA LEU A 10 -34.03 -39.80 15.58
C LEU A 10 -33.30 -40.53 14.44
N SER A 11 -33.05 -41.83 14.58
CA SER A 11 -32.40 -42.64 13.52
C SER A 11 -33.23 -42.72 12.24
N HIS A 12 -34.57 -42.73 12.33
CA HIS A 12 -35.43 -42.75 11.16
C HIS A 12 -35.53 -41.37 10.47
N ARG A 13 -35.27 -40.27 11.20
CA ARG A 13 -35.21 -38.90 10.64
C ARG A 13 -33.86 -38.61 10.01
N GLU A 14 -32.76 -39.07 10.60
CA GLU A 14 -31.41 -38.99 10.04
C GLU A 14 -31.30 -39.84 8.77
N ALA A 15 -31.81 -41.07 8.77
CA ALA A 15 -31.82 -41.92 7.57
C ALA A 15 -32.72 -41.37 6.44
N LEU A 16 -33.78 -40.62 6.77
CA LEU A 16 -34.60 -39.93 5.76
C LEU A 16 -33.88 -38.68 5.21
N LEU A 17 -33.14 -37.97 6.05
CA LEU A 17 -32.36 -36.79 5.65
C LEU A 17 -31.17 -37.18 4.78
N ASP A 18 -30.48 -38.26 5.12
CA ASP A 18 -29.35 -38.80 4.37
C ASP A 18 -29.79 -39.33 3.00
N ASN A 19 -30.92 -40.05 2.91
CA ASN A 19 -31.47 -40.49 1.62
C ASN A 19 -31.96 -39.32 0.75
N GLN A 20 -32.54 -38.27 1.35
CA GLN A 20 -32.96 -37.07 0.60
C GLN A 20 -31.77 -36.21 0.16
N LEU A 21 -30.69 -36.16 0.95
CA LEU A 21 -29.44 -35.52 0.59
C LEU A 21 -28.72 -36.30 -0.51
N GLU A 22 -28.67 -37.63 -0.43
CA GLU A 22 -28.10 -38.48 -1.50
C GLU A 22 -28.86 -38.33 -2.83
N GLU A 23 -30.19 -38.26 -2.82
CA GLU A 23 -30.97 -37.95 -4.04
C GLU A 23 -30.72 -36.53 -4.57
N LEU A 24 -30.56 -35.52 -3.70
CA LEU A 24 -30.22 -34.14 -4.07
C LEU A 24 -28.78 -34.00 -4.58
N PHE A 25 -27.84 -34.78 -4.05
CA PHE A 25 -26.43 -34.81 -4.46
C PHE A 25 -26.23 -35.62 -5.74
N ALA A 26 -27.02 -36.68 -5.97
CA ALA A 26 -27.04 -37.43 -7.22
C ALA A 26 -27.55 -36.58 -8.41
N GLN A 27 -28.40 -35.59 -8.16
CA GLN A 27 -28.88 -34.65 -9.18
C GLN A 27 -27.89 -33.51 -9.50
N ARG A 28 -26.85 -33.28 -8.68
CA ARG A 28 -25.87 -32.18 -8.87
C ARG A 28 -24.44 -32.59 -8.48
N PRO A 29 -23.73 -33.37 -9.33
CA PRO A 29 -22.42 -33.96 -9.03
C PRO A 29 -21.26 -32.97 -8.77
N HIS A 30 -21.46 -31.67 -9.05
CA HIS A 30 -20.51 -30.61 -8.69
C HIS A 30 -20.57 -30.22 -7.21
N ARG A 31 -21.75 -30.31 -6.56
CA ARG A 31 -21.93 -29.97 -5.14
C ARG A 31 -21.46 -31.07 -4.19
N ALA A 32 -21.57 -32.33 -4.60
CA ALA A 32 -21.03 -33.47 -3.86
C ALA A 32 -19.49 -33.43 -3.79
N ARG A 33 -18.82 -33.04 -4.89
CA ARG A 33 -17.36 -32.84 -4.91
C ARG A 33 -16.90 -31.67 -4.04
N ALA A 34 -17.67 -30.58 -3.99
CA ALA A 34 -17.40 -29.45 -3.11
C ALA A 34 -17.56 -29.80 -1.62
N ALA A 35 -18.59 -30.58 -1.27
CA ALA A 35 -18.80 -31.06 0.10
C ALA A 35 -17.67 -32.01 0.57
N GLU A 36 -17.20 -32.90 -0.32
CA GLU A 36 -16.10 -33.82 -0.04
C GLU A 36 -14.75 -33.10 0.09
N ALA A 37 -14.48 -32.09 -0.76
CA ALA A 37 -13.30 -31.23 -0.65
C ALA A 37 -13.31 -30.42 0.66
N LEU A 38 -14.46 -29.84 1.02
CA LEU A 38 -14.65 -29.11 2.28
C LEU A 38 -14.47 -30.02 3.51
N ARG A 39 -14.94 -31.26 3.45
CA ARG A 39 -14.81 -32.24 4.54
C ARG A 39 -13.36 -32.67 4.77
N ARG A 40 -12.56 -32.74 3.70
CA ARG A 40 -11.11 -33.01 3.78
C ARG A 40 -10.35 -31.80 4.35
N SER A 41 -10.66 -30.58 3.90
CA SER A 41 -10.01 -29.36 4.40
C SER A 41 -10.35 -29.03 5.86
N LEU A 42 -11.54 -29.40 6.33
CA LEU A 42 -11.95 -29.26 7.73
C LEU A 42 -11.25 -30.28 8.66
N ALA A 43 -10.78 -31.41 8.13
CA ALA A 43 -10.06 -32.42 8.91
C ALA A 43 -8.62 -31.99 9.27
N ASP A 44 -8.06 -31.01 8.56
CA ASP A 44 -6.70 -30.49 8.76
C ASP A 44 -6.62 -29.28 9.71
N LEU A 45 -7.75 -28.79 10.24
CA LEU A 45 -7.79 -27.70 11.21
C LEU A 45 -7.56 -28.23 12.64
N PRO A 46 -6.72 -27.58 13.49
CA PRO A 46 -6.56 -27.97 14.88
C PRO A 46 -7.89 -27.85 15.63
N SER A 47 -8.33 -28.93 16.28
CA SER A 47 -9.66 -29.10 16.88
C SER A 47 -10.02 -28.19 18.07
N ASN A 48 -9.23 -27.16 18.37
CA ASN A 48 -9.37 -26.33 19.57
C ASN A 48 -9.54 -24.82 19.31
N SER A 49 -9.86 -24.38 18.09
CA SER A 49 -10.24 -22.97 17.87
C SER A 49 -11.76 -22.80 18.06
N SER A 50 -12.14 -22.04 19.09
CA SER A 50 -13.53 -21.67 19.42
C SER A 50 -14.21 -20.78 18.36
N GLY A 51 -13.56 -20.51 17.22
CA GLY A 51 -14.10 -19.75 16.08
C GLY A 51 -14.88 -20.60 15.06
N GLY A 52 -14.92 -21.93 15.21
CA GLY A 52 -15.58 -22.81 14.24
C GLY A 52 -17.12 -22.88 14.32
N GLN A 53 -17.72 -22.59 15.48
CA GLN A 53 -19.16 -22.75 15.68
C GLN A 53 -20.07 -21.72 14.96
N PRO A 54 -19.71 -20.43 14.84
CA PRO A 54 -20.55 -19.45 14.13
C PRO A 54 -20.63 -19.72 12.62
N ILE A 55 -19.50 -20.14 12.02
CA ILE A 55 -19.38 -20.39 10.57
C ILE A 55 -20.15 -21.67 10.17
N THR A 56 -20.11 -22.70 11.01
CA THR A 56 -20.84 -23.96 10.78
C THR A 56 -22.37 -23.77 10.93
N ALA A 57 -22.81 -22.87 11.81
CA ALA A 57 -24.22 -22.50 12.00
C ALA A 57 -24.78 -21.68 10.83
N LEU A 58 -23.95 -20.85 10.18
CA LEU A 58 -24.34 -20.07 9.01
C LEU A 58 -24.60 -20.97 7.78
N MET A 59 -23.84 -22.07 7.64
CA MET A 59 -23.90 -22.95 6.47
C MET A 59 -25.02 -24.01 6.52
N THR A 60 -25.51 -24.39 7.71
CA THR A 60 -26.49 -25.49 7.88
C THR A 60 -27.96 -25.08 7.63
N ARG A 61 -28.26 -23.79 7.40
CA ARG A 61 -29.64 -23.27 7.26
C ARG A 61 -30.05 -22.88 5.84
N THR A 62 -29.50 -23.50 4.81
CA THR A 62 -29.89 -23.24 3.41
C THR A 62 -31.07 -24.12 2.96
N SER A 63 -32.29 -23.68 3.31
CA SER A 63 -33.52 -24.08 2.61
C SER A 63 -34.17 -22.85 1.97
N LEU A 64 -34.61 -23.00 0.72
CA LEU A 64 -34.72 -21.95 -0.30
C LEU A 64 -35.89 -20.95 -0.13
N LYS A 65 -35.59 -19.68 -0.45
CA LYS A 65 -36.45 -18.54 -0.86
C LYS A 65 -37.44 -17.93 0.13
N LYS A 66 -38.08 -18.68 1.03
CA LYS A 66 -39.01 -18.09 2.02
C LYS A 66 -38.32 -17.58 3.30
N ASP A 67 -37.10 -18.03 3.53
CA ASP A 67 -36.31 -17.66 4.70
C ASP A 67 -35.39 -16.45 4.45
N GLU A 68 -35.20 -15.97 3.22
CA GLU A 68 -34.37 -14.78 2.93
C GLU A 68 -34.96 -13.48 3.51
N GLU A 69 -36.29 -13.32 3.43
CA GLU A 69 -36.99 -12.15 3.97
C GLU A 69 -37.05 -12.18 5.50
N LYS A 70 -37.16 -13.38 6.09
CA LYS A 70 -37.21 -13.57 7.54
C LYS A 70 -35.83 -13.49 8.16
N LEU A 71 -34.83 -14.12 7.56
CA LEU A 71 -33.42 -13.98 7.92
C LEU A 71 -32.96 -12.54 7.70
N GLY A 72 -33.44 -11.85 6.66
CA GLY A 72 -33.19 -10.45 6.41
C GLY A 72 -33.79 -9.53 7.47
N ASN A 73 -35.03 -9.80 7.90
CA ASN A 73 -35.67 -9.05 8.98
C ASN A 73 -35.07 -9.35 10.38
N GLU A 74 -34.63 -10.59 10.63
CA GLU A 74 -33.96 -10.98 11.88
C GLU A 74 -32.51 -10.44 11.93
N LEU A 75 -31.74 -10.52 10.84
CA LEU A 75 -30.45 -9.82 10.72
C LEU A 75 -30.64 -8.30 10.86
N TRP A 76 -31.68 -7.74 10.25
CA TRP A 76 -31.97 -6.30 10.35
C TRP A 76 -32.33 -5.89 11.78
N SER A 77 -33.09 -6.68 12.53
CA SER A 77 -33.39 -6.38 13.93
C SER A 77 -32.18 -6.49 14.86
N ASP A 78 -31.24 -7.39 14.56
CA ASP A 78 -30.00 -7.54 15.34
C ASP A 78 -28.89 -6.54 14.92
N LEU A 79 -28.86 -6.14 13.65
CA LEU A 79 -27.86 -5.24 13.08
C LEU A 79 -28.29 -3.75 13.08
N ALA A 80 -29.58 -3.41 13.05
CA ALA A 80 -30.04 -2.01 12.95
C ALA A 80 -29.90 -1.19 14.25
N PRO A 81 -30.18 -1.71 15.47
CA PRO A 81 -29.81 -1.05 16.73
C PRO A 81 -28.30 -1.14 16.96
N SER A 82 -27.75 -2.26 16.47
CA SER A 82 -26.35 -2.59 16.25
C SER A 82 -25.45 -1.45 15.81
N SER A 83 -25.77 -0.92 14.63
CA SER A 83 -24.76 -0.50 13.67
C SER A 83 -24.58 0.98 13.43
N GLY A 84 -25.47 1.88 13.84
CA GLY A 84 -25.29 3.36 13.70
C GLY A 84 -25.07 3.90 12.27
N PHE A 85 -24.82 3.02 11.30
CA PHE A 85 -24.44 3.22 9.90
C PHE A 85 -25.64 3.68 9.06
N LEU A 86 -26.86 3.37 9.53
CA LEU A 86 -28.09 3.51 8.74
C LEU A 86 -29.04 4.61 9.22
N ARG A 87 -28.73 5.32 10.32
CA ARG A 87 -29.55 6.44 10.84
C ARG A 87 -29.71 7.64 9.88
N PRO A 88 -28.70 8.06 9.09
CA PRO A 88 -28.84 9.23 8.20
C PRO A 88 -29.87 9.02 7.07
N PHE A 89 -30.09 7.78 6.63
CA PHE A 89 -31.04 7.44 5.56
C PHE A 89 -32.52 7.52 5.97
N SER A 90 -32.80 7.90 7.22
CA SER A 90 -34.15 8.03 7.77
C SER A 90 -34.58 9.48 8.05
N ASP A 91 -33.70 10.46 7.79
CA ASP A 91 -34.02 11.88 7.97
C ASP A 91 -34.70 12.46 6.71
N PRO A 92 -35.99 12.83 6.78
CA PRO A 92 -36.73 13.40 5.65
C PRO A 92 -36.27 14.81 5.24
N ASN A 93 -35.40 15.47 6.02
CA ASN A 93 -34.86 16.80 5.70
C ASN A 93 -33.50 16.77 5.00
N SER A 94 -32.95 15.59 4.70
CA SER A 94 -31.63 15.47 4.10
C SER A 94 -31.64 15.73 2.57
N THR A 95 -30.58 16.36 2.06
CA THR A 95 -30.37 16.69 0.64
C THR A 95 -30.22 15.45 -0.27
N TRP A 96 -30.26 14.25 0.31
CA TRP A 96 -30.10 12.94 -0.32
C TRP A 96 -31.33 12.42 -1.08
N THR A 97 -32.36 13.24 -1.29
CA THR A 97 -33.66 12.82 -1.89
C THR A 97 -33.56 12.12 -3.27
N PRO A 98 -32.62 12.48 -4.19
CA PRO A 98 -32.39 11.73 -5.43
C PRO A 98 -31.74 10.35 -5.19
N VAL A 99 -30.80 10.27 -4.24
CA VAL A 99 -30.13 9.03 -3.81
C VAL A 99 -31.11 8.13 -3.07
N LEU A 100 -32.00 8.68 -2.25
CA LEU A 100 -33.11 7.97 -1.60
C LEU A 100 -34.08 7.37 -2.63
N ARG A 101 -34.36 8.07 -3.75
CA ARG A 101 -35.18 7.52 -4.84
C ARG A 101 -34.47 6.41 -5.61
N ALA A 102 -33.17 6.55 -5.88
CA ALA A 102 -32.37 5.46 -6.44
C ALA A 102 -32.32 4.26 -5.48
N TRP A 103 -32.07 4.50 -4.19
CA TRP A 103 -32.07 3.55 -3.08
C TRP A 103 -33.40 2.83 -2.90
N HIS A 104 -34.53 3.54 -2.98
CA HIS A 104 -35.86 2.95 -2.97
C HIS A 104 -36.15 2.11 -4.22
N GLY A 105 -35.55 2.46 -5.37
CA GLY A 105 -35.53 1.61 -6.57
C GLY A 105 -34.70 0.33 -6.40
N PHE A 106 -33.59 0.39 -5.65
CA PHE A 106 -32.76 -0.76 -5.29
C PHE A 106 -33.43 -1.71 -4.29
N LYS A 107 -34.22 -1.18 -3.34
CA LYS A 107 -34.99 -1.92 -2.33
C LYS A 107 -36.01 -2.92 -2.91
N ALA A 108 -36.44 -2.72 -4.17
CA ALA A 108 -37.42 -3.58 -4.81
C ALA A 108 -36.86 -4.93 -5.33
N LYS A 109 -35.55 -5.19 -5.27
CA LYS A 109 -34.90 -6.32 -5.98
C LYS A 109 -34.35 -7.47 -5.11
N GLY A 110 -34.44 -7.45 -3.78
CA GLY A 110 -34.10 -8.61 -2.92
C GLY A 110 -32.61 -9.00 -2.83
N THR A 111 -31.72 -8.37 -3.59
CA THR A 111 -30.24 -8.48 -3.53
C THR A 111 -29.61 -7.84 -2.27
N GLU A 112 -30.45 -7.22 -1.43
CA GLU A 112 -30.11 -6.27 -0.36
C GLU A 112 -29.33 -6.88 0.82
N LEU A 113 -29.77 -8.02 1.34
CA LEU A 113 -29.16 -8.61 2.55
C LEU A 113 -27.77 -9.15 2.25
N PHE A 114 -27.59 -9.80 1.11
CA PHE A 114 -26.31 -10.41 0.75
C PHE A 114 -25.24 -9.36 0.46
N VAL A 115 -25.60 -8.23 -0.14
CA VAL A 115 -24.68 -7.09 -0.38
C VAL A 115 -24.31 -6.39 0.91
N LEU A 116 -25.28 -6.11 1.79
CA LEU A 116 -25.00 -5.50 3.10
C LEU A 116 -24.20 -6.44 4.02
N VAL A 117 -24.50 -7.74 3.99
CA VAL A 117 -23.72 -8.78 4.68
C VAL A 117 -22.33 -8.91 4.07
N SER A 118 -22.17 -8.76 2.76
CA SER A 118 -20.84 -8.77 2.11
C SER A 118 -20.06 -7.52 2.45
N ILE A 119 -20.64 -6.32 2.41
CA ILE A 119 -19.99 -5.08 2.85
C ILE A 119 -19.63 -5.15 4.33
N PHE A 120 -20.48 -5.77 5.17
CA PHE A 120 -20.23 -5.95 6.59
C PHE A 120 -19.18 -7.03 6.88
N ILE A 121 -19.23 -8.20 6.24
CA ILE A 121 -18.22 -9.27 6.39
C ILE A 121 -16.87 -8.81 5.84
N THR A 122 -16.88 -8.12 4.70
CA THR A 122 -15.66 -7.57 4.10
C THR A 122 -15.13 -6.40 4.94
N GLY A 123 -15.96 -5.41 5.30
CA GLY A 123 -15.52 -4.26 6.09
C GLY A 123 -15.18 -4.59 7.55
N ALA A 124 -16.08 -5.26 8.27
CA ALA A 124 -15.86 -5.63 9.67
C ALA A 124 -14.90 -6.82 9.81
N GLY A 125 -15.05 -7.86 8.98
CA GLY A 125 -14.15 -9.02 9.00
C GLY A 125 -12.72 -8.64 8.62
N LEU A 126 -12.50 -7.87 7.54
CA LEU A 126 -11.14 -7.40 7.23
C LEU A 126 -10.59 -6.52 8.34
N SER A 127 -11.40 -5.68 8.99
CA SER A 127 -10.92 -4.86 10.11
C SER A 127 -10.52 -5.66 11.35
N GLU A 128 -11.15 -6.80 11.62
CA GLU A 128 -10.84 -7.68 12.75
C GLU A 128 -9.63 -8.60 12.45
N PHE A 129 -9.39 -8.96 11.19
CA PHE A 129 -8.27 -9.83 10.79
C PHE A 129 -7.02 -9.08 10.32
N PHE A 130 -7.15 -7.83 9.85
CA PHE A 130 -6.00 -7.02 9.41
C PHE A 130 -4.88 -6.93 10.45
N PRO A 131 -5.18 -6.74 11.76
CA PRO A 131 -4.15 -6.77 12.79
C PRO A 131 -3.34 -8.09 12.84
N LEU A 132 -3.90 -9.22 12.40
CA LEU A 132 -3.17 -10.50 12.37
C LEU A 132 -2.27 -10.67 11.15
N LEU A 133 -2.56 -9.97 10.06
CA LEU A 133 -1.77 -9.98 8.82
C LEU A 133 -0.54 -9.08 8.95
N ASN A 134 -0.69 -8.02 9.73
CA ASN A 134 0.15 -6.84 9.59
C ASN A 134 0.81 -6.41 10.92
N VAL A 135 0.78 -7.23 11.97
CA VAL A 135 1.57 -6.94 13.18
C VAL A 135 3.03 -7.34 12.97
N VAL A 136 3.82 -6.29 12.77
CA VAL A 136 5.26 -6.23 12.82
C VAL A 136 5.72 -6.73 14.21
N GLN A 137 6.75 -7.57 14.28
CA GLN A 137 7.30 -8.07 15.54
C GLN A 137 7.68 -6.92 16.48
N GLY A 138 7.17 -6.95 17.73
CA GLY A 138 7.58 -6.06 18.81
C GLY A 138 6.69 -4.85 19.11
N PHE A 139 5.47 -4.82 18.60
CA PHE A 139 4.58 -3.67 18.71
C PHE A 139 3.33 -3.92 19.59
N PRO A 140 2.95 -2.95 20.43
CA PRO A 140 1.84 -3.08 21.36
C PRO A 140 0.48 -3.05 20.64
N TRP A 141 -0.41 -3.99 20.99
CA TRP A 141 -1.77 -4.03 20.47
C TRP A 141 -2.67 -2.96 21.13
N PRO A 142 -3.75 -2.52 20.45
CA PRO A 142 -4.81 -1.72 21.08
C PRO A 142 -5.36 -2.42 22.33
N SER A 143 -5.48 -1.64 23.41
CA SER A 143 -5.59 -2.08 24.81
C SER A 143 -6.76 -3.01 25.18
N TRP A 144 -7.80 -3.15 24.35
CA TRP A 144 -9.00 -3.93 24.67
C TRP A 144 -8.94 -5.41 24.24
N PHE A 145 -8.00 -5.79 23.36
CA PHE A 145 -7.54 -7.17 23.20
C PHE A 145 -6.42 -7.53 24.20
N GLY A 146 -5.84 -6.50 24.83
CA GLY A 146 -4.78 -6.60 25.83
C GLY A 146 -5.11 -7.61 26.91
N TRP A 147 -6.29 -7.58 27.52
CA TRP A 147 -6.61 -8.53 28.61
C TRP A 147 -6.65 -10.01 28.19
N PHE A 148 -7.12 -10.34 26.98
CA PHE A 148 -7.16 -11.73 26.48
C PHE A 148 -5.75 -12.21 26.09
N PHE A 149 -4.91 -11.31 25.58
CA PHE A 149 -3.54 -11.63 25.20
C PHE A 149 -2.52 -11.49 26.35
N ASP A 150 -2.79 -10.66 27.34
CA ASP A 150 -2.12 -10.61 28.64
C ASP A 150 -2.41 -11.91 29.40
N LEU A 151 -3.63 -12.43 29.28
CA LEU A 151 -4.01 -13.75 29.79
C LEU A 151 -3.25 -14.87 29.03
N LEU A 152 -3.10 -14.78 27.71
CA LEU A 152 -2.29 -15.74 26.92
C LEU A 152 -0.77 -15.60 27.19
N TRP A 153 -0.25 -14.39 27.40
CA TRP A 153 1.12 -14.12 27.82
C TRP A 153 1.38 -14.70 29.22
N TRP A 154 0.43 -14.50 30.14
CA TRP A 154 0.47 -15.02 31.51
C TRP A 154 0.37 -16.56 31.56
N LEU A 155 -0.44 -17.17 30.68
CA LEU A 155 -0.63 -18.63 30.64
C LEU A 155 0.43 -19.38 29.81
N PHE A 156 0.98 -18.78 28.74
CA PHE A 156 1.80 -19.50 27.76
C PHE A 156 3.18 -18.88 27.50
N ARG A 157 3.54 -17.77 28.17
CA ARG A 157 4.80 -17.02 27.93
C ARG A 157 5.05 -16.70 26.45
N ILE A 158 3.97 -16.42 25.72
CA ILE A 158 4.04 -15.97 24.32
C ILE A 158 4.43 -14.49 24.37
N ASP A 159 5.68 -14.19 24.01
CA ASP A 159 6.19 -12.82 23.99
C ASP A 159 5.50 -12.00 22.88
N VAL A 160 4.56 -11.15 23.27
CA VAL A 160 3.80 -10.27 22.37
C VAL A 160 4.58 -8.98 22.08
N ASN A 161 5.64 -8.69 22.85
CA ASN A 161 6.44 -7.46 22.80
C ASN A 161 7.94 -7.79 22.65
N GLY A 162 8.29 -8.67 21.71
CA GLY A 162 9.70 -8.89 21.35
C GLY A 162 10.38 -7.59 20.89
N PRO A 163 11.72 -7.54 20.80
CA PRO A 163 12.37 -6.34 20.28
C PRO A 163 11.96 -6.10 18.82
N LYS A 164 11.66 -4.84 18.47
CA LYS A 164 11.33 -4.38 17.10
C LYS A 164 12.37 -4.83 16.06
N TRP A 165 13.62 -4.89 16.52
CA TRP A 165 14.78 -5.29 15.75
C TRP A 165 15.45 -6.51 16.38
N LYS A 166 15.69 -7.54 15.59
CA LYS A 166 16.50 -8.70 15.99
C LYS A 166 17.77 -8.77 15.13
N PRO A 167 18.89 -9.22 15.72
CA PRO A 167 20.13 -9.35 14.97
C PRO A 167 20.01 -10.42 13.87
N PRO A 168 20.63 -10.21 12.70
CA PRO A 168 20.67 -11.21 11.64
C PRO A 168 21.31 -12.53 12.09
N VAL A 169 20.81 -13.65 11.56
CA VAL A 169 21.31 -14.99 11.89
C VAL A 169 22.41 -15.40 10.91
N LYS A 170 23.61 -15.68 11.43
CA LYS A 170 24.74 -16.14 10.62
C LYS A 170 24.43 -17.47 9.94
N GLY A 171 24.66 -17.52 8.63
CA GLY A 171 24.46 -18.68 7.78
C GLY A 171 23.04 -18.82 7.22
N GLU A 172 22.09 -18.02 7.69
CA GLU A 172 20.73 -18.03 7.15
C GLU A 172 20.67 -17.29 5.82
N LYS A 173 19.99 -17.92 4.85
CA LYS A 173 19.67 -17.35 3.54
C LYS A 173 18.17 -17.24 3.36
N MET A 174 17.72 -16.23 2.65
CA MET A 174 16.34 -16.08 2.22
C MET A 174 16.01 -16.95 1.01
N GLY A 175 17.01 -17.31 0.20
CA GLY A 175 16.83 -18.13 -0.98
C GLY A 175 16.25 -17.31 -2.13
N ALA A 176 17.12 -16.63 -2.87
CA ALA A 176 16.72 -15.88 -4.07
C ALA A 176 16.02 -16.79 -5.11
N VAL A 177 14.76 -16.47 -5.42
CA VAL A 177 13.90 -17.15 -6.41
C VAL A 177 13.21 -16.13 -7.30
N SER A 178 12.71 -16.55 -8.47
CA SER A 178 11.86 -15.66 -9.26
C SER A 178 10.45 -15.57 -8.65
N PHE A 179 9.78 -14.43 -8.83
CA PHE A 179 8.37 -14.27 -8.42
C PHE A 179 7.46 -15.32 -9.07
N HIS A 180 7.72 -15.64 -10.34
CA HIS A 180 6.96 -16.66 -11.05
C HIS A 180 7.08 -18.04 -10.36
N LYS A 181 8.29 -18.42 -9.95
CA LYS A 181 8.53 -19.68 -9.24
C LYS A 181 7.88 -19.67 -7.85
N LEU A 182 8.01 -18.57 -7.10
CA LEU A 182 7.38 -18.42 -5.80
C LEU A 182 5.85 -18.60 -5.88
N ALA A 183 5.22 -17.94 -6.85
CA ALA A 183 3.77 -18.01 -7.02
C ALA A 183 3.30 -19.42 -7.43
N ASP A 184 4.00 -20.07 -8.34
CA ASP A 184 3.68 -21.43 -8.78
C ASP A 184 3.83 -22.45 -7.64
N GLU A 185 4.94 -22.39 -6.89
CA GLU A 185 5.22 -23.37 -5.84
C GLU A 185 4.46 -23.11 -4.52
N ARG A 186 4.18 -21.85 -4.20
CA ARG A 186 3.67 -21.45 -2.87
C ARG A 186 2.23 -20.99 -2.85
N TRP A 187 1.74 -20.45 -3.97
CA TRP A 187 0.36 -19.95 -4.09
C TRP A 187 -0.49 -20.82 -5.03
N ASP A 188 0.11 -21.75 -5.80
CA ASP A 188 -0.55 -22.49 -6.88
C ASP A 188 -1.15 -21.54 -7.95
N VAL A 189 -0.44 -20.42 -8.20
CA VAL A 189 -0.87 -19.35 -9.11
C VAL A 189 0.14 -19.19 -10.23
N LYS A 190 -0.35 -19.22 -11.47
CA LYS A 190 0.46 -18.94 -12.66
C LYS A 190 0.45 -17.45 -12.98
N LEU A 191 1.49 -16.75 -12.55
CA LEU A 191 1.74 -15.37 -12.95
C LEU A 191 2.21 -15.29 -14.42
N PRO A 192 2.06 -14.13 -15.10
CA PRO A 192 2.65 -13.88 -16.41
C PRO A 192 4.15 -14.23 -16.48
N SER A 193 4.64 -14.57 -17.67
CA SER A 193 6.02 -15.05 -17.86
C SER A 193 7.09 -14.01 -17.52
N PHE A 194 6.81 -12.71 -17.66
CA PHE A 194 7.78 -11.67 -17.34
C PHE A 194 8.25 -11.70 -15.87
N PHE A 195 7.43 -12.23 -14.95
CA PHE A 195 7.81 -12.43 -13.54
C PHE A 195 8.97 -13.40 -13.32
N GLN A 196 9.35 -14.18 -14.33
CA GLN A 196 10.52 -15.07 -14.26
C GLN A 196 11.83 -14.29 -14.14
N ASP A 197 11.84 -13.04 -14.61
CA ASP A 197 13.02 -12.19 -14.61
C ASP A 197 13.24 -11.40 -13.30
N TYR A 198 12.28 -11.43 -12.39
CA TYR A 198 12.27 -10.62 -11.17
C TYR A 198 12.45 -11.48 -9.93
N VAL A 199 13.35 -11.06 -9.05
CA VAL A 199 13.85 -11.89 -7.93
C VAL A 199 13.24 -11.43 -6.60
N THR A 200 12.84 -12.39 -5.78
CA THR A 200 12.38 -12.23 -4.39
C THR A 200 12.97 -13.35 -3.52
N GLY A 201 12.64 -13.37 -2.23
CA GLY A 201 13.02 -14.47 -1.32
C GLY A 201 11.96 -15.57 -1.26
N GLU A 202 12.42 -16.82 -1.23
CA GLU A 202 11.61 -18.02 -0.95
C GLU A 202 10.97 -17.98 0.43
N ARG A 203 11.67 -17.32 1.37
CA ARG A 203 11.23 -17.12 2.75
C ARG A 203 11.63 -15.75 3.28
N VAL A 204 10.89 -15.32 4.30
CA VAL A 204 11.25 -14.20 5.16
C VAL A 204 12.34 -14.66 6.13
N PRO A 205 13.35 -13.83 6.48
CA PRO A 205 14.35 -14.21 7.46
C PRO A 205 13.72 -14.45 8.84
N SER A 206 14.23 -15.44 9.58
CA SER A 206 13.69 -15.83 10.89
C SER A 206 13.71 -14.72 11.95
N TRP A 207 14.58 -13.72 11.79
CA TRP A 207 14.68 -12.55 12.68
C TRP A 207 13.72 -11.42 12.30
N GLU A 208 13.08 -11.49 11.12
CA GLU A 208 12.03 -10.55 10.67
C GLU A 208 10.64 -11.19 10.72
N ASP A 209 10.57 -12.53 10.67
CA ASP A 209 9.33 -13.28 10.64
C ASP A 209 8.56 -13.18 11.97
N HIS A 210 7.25 -13.04 11.83
CA HIS A 210 6.31 -12.98 12.95
C HIS A 210 5.44 -14.23 12.94
N PHE A 211 5.51 -15.05 14.01
CA PHE A 211 4.85 -16.35 14.07
C PHE A 211 3.32 -16.32 13.82
N ARG A 212 2.67 -15.15 13.97
CA ARG A 212 1.24 -14.97 13.70
C ARG A 212 0.91 -14.57 12.26
N HIS A 213 1.87 -14.03 11.52
CA HIS A 213 1.68 -13.60 10.13
C HIS A 213 1.18 -14.76 9.25
N ALA A 214 1.86 -15.92 9.31
CA ALA A 214 1.45 -17.12 8.61
C ALA A 214 0.04 -17.61 9.00
N THR A 215 -0.42 -17.31 10.22
CA THR A 215 -1.80 -17.63 10.64
C THR A 215 -2.81 -16.69 10.00
N GLY A 216 -2.50 -15.38 9.94
CA GLY A 216 -3.32 -14.39 9.26
C GLY A 216 -3.53 -14.73 7.79
N ILE A 217 -2.44 -15.04 7.06
CA ILE A 217 -2.52 -15.42 5.64
C ILE A 217 -3.40 -16.68 5.46
N LYS A 218 -3.21 -17.72 6.28
CA LYS A 218 -4.05 -18.94 6.20
C LYS A 218 -5.55 -18.67 6.40
N ILE A 219 -5.92 -17.70 7.22
CA ILE A 219 -7.32 -17.31 7.41
C ILE A 219 -7.87 -16.68 6.13
N ILE A 220 -7.12 -15.77 5.50
CA ILE A 220 -7.53 -15.20 4.21
C ILE A 220 -7.64 -16.29 3.15
N ASP A 221 -6.62 -17.14 3.01
CA ASP A 221 -6.59 -18.25 2.05
C ASP A 221 -7.84 -19.12 2.21
N PHE A 222 -8.22 -19.45 3.45
CA PHE A 222 -9.43 -20.20 3.75
C PHE A 222 -10.71 -19.47 3.32
N LEU A 223 -10.83 -18.17 3.62
CA LEU A 223 -12.00 -17.38 3.26
C LEU A 223 -12.15 -17.25 1.74
N VAL A 224 -11.08 -16.91 1.03
CA VAL A 224 -11.07 -16.78 -0.43
C VAL A 224 -11.37 -18.11 -1.10
N SER A 225 -10.70 -19.19 -0.68
CA SER A 225 -10.92 -20.54 -1.22
C SER A 225 -12.35 -21.02 -0.99
N SER A 226 -12.92 -20.74 0.19
CA SER A 226 -14.31 -21.08 0.49
C SER A 226 -15.27 -20.35 -0.44
N MET A 227 -15.10 -19.04 -0.65
CA MET A 227 -15.94 -18.27 -1.57
C MET A 227 -15.83 -18.78 -3.02
N ARG A 228 -14.61 -19.06 -3.48
CA ARG A 228 -14.38 -19.64 -4.82
C ARG A 228 -15.02 -21.03 -4.97
N ALA A 229 -15.00 -21.87 -3.93
CA ALA A 229 -15.66 -23.17 -3.94
C ALA A 229 -17.19 -23.08 -4.09
N PHE A 230 -17.80 -21.98 -3.64
CA PHE A 230 -19.22 -21.67 -3.87
C PHE A 230 -19.51 -21.02 -5.23
N GLY A 231 -18.48 -20.81 -6.06
CA GLY A 231 -18.59 -20.20 -7.38
C GLY A 231 -18.57 -18.67 -7.38
N PHE A 232 -18.08 -18.05 -6.31
CA PHE A 232 -17.98 -16.60 -6.19
C PHE A 232 -16.52 -16.15 -6.23
N GLU A 233 -16.22 -15.16 -7.06
CA GLU A 233 -15.00 -14.36 -6.91
C GLU A 233 -15.33 -13.13 -6.04
N PRO A 234 -14.78 -13.01 -4.82
CA PRO A 234 -15.23 -12.03 -3.83
C PRO A 234 -15.22 -10.59 -4.34
N ILE A 235 -14.14 -10.18 -5.01
CA ILE A 235 -13.97 -8.82 -5.55
C ILE A 235 -14.91 -8.56 -6.73
N GLU A 236 -15.12 -9.53 -7.61
CA GLU A 236 -16.01 -9.35 -8.76
C GLU A 236 -17.49 -9.24 -8.35
N MET A 237 -17.87 -9.96 -7.30
CA MET A 237 -19.22 -9.90 -6.74
C MET A 237 -19.54 -8.50 -6.19
N LEU A 238 -18.56 -7.84 -5.60
CA LEU A 238 -18.67 -6.47 -5.10
C LEU A 238 -18.95 -5.47 -6.24
N ARG A 239 -18.28 -5.60 -7.39
CA ARG A 239 -18.47 -4.73 -8.57
C ARG A 239 -19.90 -4.69 -9.07
N ALA A 240 -20.59 -5.85 -9.09
CA ALA A 240 -21.94 -5.97 -9.65
C ALA A 240 -23.01 -5.17 -8.88
N THR A 241 -22.66 -4.60 -7.73
CA THR A 241 -23.62 -4.04 -6.76
C THR A 241 -23.27 -2.62 -6.30
N GLU A 242 -22.44 -1.90 -7.07
CA GLU A 242 -21.85 -0.59 -6.73
C GLU A 242 -22.90 0.54 -6.56
N PRO A 243 -23.25 0.95 -5.33
CA PRO A 243 -24.07 2.13 -5.09
C PRO A 243 -23.29 3.43 -5.33
N ARG A 244 -24.00 4.57 -5.38
CA ARG A 244 -23.39 5.91 -5.50
C ARG A 244 -23.73 6.81 -4.31
N PHE A 245 -22.73 7.45 -3.73
CA PHE A 245 -22.91 8.57 -2.80
C PHE A 245 -22.88 9.91 -3.52
N ALA A 246 -23.54 10.91 -2.96
CA ALA A 246 -23.41 12.30 -3.39
C ALA A 246 -21.98 12.82 -3.10
N PHE A 247 -21.62 13.96 -3.68
CA PHE A 247 -20.40 14.70 -3.32
C PHE A 247 -20.60 15.41 -1.98
N ASP A 248 -20.81 14.61 -0.94
CA ASP A 248 -20.92 15.05 0.45
C ASP A 248 -19.67 14.60 1.21
N SER A 249 -18.65 15.46 1.16
CA SER A 249 -17.39 15.23 1.84
C SER A 249 -17.57 14.94 3.33
N GLU A 250 -18.45 15.66 4.02
CA GLU A 250 -18.70 15.49 5.46
C GLU A 250 -19.38 14.14 5.74
N GLY A 251 -20.44 13.81 5.00
CA GLY A 251 -21.15 12.54 5.13
C GLY A 251 -20.30 11.32 4.78
N LEU A 252 -19.46 11.42 3.74
CA LEU A 252 -18.50 10.37 3.36
C LEU A 252 -17.44 10.16 4.45
N THR A 253 -16.97 11.25 5.06
CA THR A 253 -16.06 11.20 6.21
C THR A 253 -16.71 10.48 7.38
N GLU A 254 -17.93 10.88 7.74
CA GLU A 254 -18.66 10.26 8.84
C GLU A 254 -18.92 8.77 8.59
N LEU A 255 -19.21 8.38 7.35
CA LEU A 255 -19.41 6.99 6.98
C LEU A 255 -18.12 6.17 7.11
N ALA A 256 -17.01 6.71 6.58
CA ALA A 256 -15.69 6.11 6.75
C ALA A 256 -15.39 5.95 8.26
N TRP A 257 -15.82 6.87 9.12
CA TRP A 257 -15.69 6.76 10.58
C TRP A 257 -16.57 5.67 11.20
N ARG A 258 -17.89 5.71 10.94
CA ARG A 258 -18.88 4.85 11.61
C ARG A 258 -18.79 3.38 11.17
N GLY A 259 -18.27 3.11 9.96
CA GLY A 259 -17.98 1.76 9.49
C GLY A 259 -16.94 1.01 10.33
N PHE A 260 -16.13 1.72 11.13
CA PHE A 260 -15.02 1.15 11.88
C PHE A 260 -15.09 1.54 13.37
N ARG A 261 -15.91 0.81 14.14
CA ARG A 261 -16.22 1.09 15.58
C ARG A 261 -15.03 1.11 16.55
N GLN A 262 -13.82 0.80 16.10
CA GLN A 262 -12.68 0.44 16.96
C GLN A 262 -11.66 1.57 17.18
N PHE A 263 -11.75 2.71 16.48
CA PHE A 263 -10.72 3.76 16.50
C PHE A 263 -11.33 5.17 16.59
N GLY A 264 -10.63 6.09 17.26
CA GLY A 264 -11.06 7.48 17.49
C GLY A 264 -10.49 8.48 16.47
N PRO A 265 -10.96 9.74 16.48
CA PRO A 265 -10.51 10.79 15.55
C PRO A 265 -8.99 11.08 15.56
N THR A 266 -8.31 10.85 16.68
CA THR A 266 -6.84 10.95 16.80
C THR A 266 -6.11 9.89 16.00
N ASP A 267 -6.73 8.73 15.76
CA ASP A 267 -6.10 7.60 15.11
C ASP A 267 -6.05 7.82 13.59
N ILE A 268 -7.01 8.50 12.97
CA ILE A 268 -6.93 8.86 11.54
C ILE A 268 -5.93 9.99 11.29
N LYS A 269 -5.75 10.89 12.27
CA LYS A 269 -4.58 11.78 12.29
C LYS A 269 -3.26 10.97 12.32
N PHE A 270 -3.24 9.73 12.79
CA PHE A 270 -2.09 8.84 12.59
C PHE A 270 -2.14 8.09 11.24
N ALA A 271 -3.33 7.65 10.79
CA ALA A 271 -3.58 6.83 9.58
C ALA A 271 -3.42 7.54 8.23
N SER A 272 -3.24 8.85 8.22
CA SER A 272 -3.02 9.63 7.00
C SER A 272 -1.83 10.58 7.17
N ASN A 273 -0.86 10.19 8.00
CA ASN A 273 0.25 11.06 8.38
C ASN A 273 -0.21 12.44 8.88
N GLY A 274 -1.32 12.53 9.59
CA GLY A 274 -1.76 13.78 10.22
C GLY A 274 -2.91 14.47 9.50
N VAL A 275 -3.21 14.08 8.25
CA VAL A 275 -3.82 15.00 7.30
C VAL A 275 -5.11 14.43 6.72
N TRP A 276 -6.20 15.16 6.92
CA TRP A 276 -7.46 14.84 6.25
C TRP A 276 -7.40 15.36 4.81
N GLY A 277 -7.34 14.45 3.83
CA GLY A 277 -7.07 14.82 2.45
C GLY A 277 -8.06 15.81 1.82
N ILE A 278 -9.34 15.75 2.23
CA ILE A 278 -10.36 16.72 1.79
C ILE A 278 -9.99 18.12 2.27
N LYS A 279 -9.79 18.25 3.59
CA LYS A 279 -9.43 19.52 4.21
C LYS A 279 -8.12 20.06 3.64
N LEU A 280 -7.14 19.19 3.39
CA LEU A 280 -5.88 19.62 2.78
C LEU A 280 -6.09 20.22 1.38
N VAL A 281 -6.90 19.59 0.52
CA VAL A 281 -7.19 20.17 -0.80
C VAL A 281 -7.93 21.49 -0.65
N GLU A 282 -8.91 21.58 0.25
CA GLU A 282 -9.65 22.83 0.49
C GLU A 282 -8.74 23.95 1.00
N ASP A 283 -7.85 23.66 1.97
CA ASP A 283 -6.86 24.59 2.50
C ASP A 283 -5.86 25.02 1.40
N LEU A 284 -5.44 24.11 0.52
CA LEU A 284 -4.61 24.43 -0.64
C LEU A 284 -5.35 25.29 -1.67
N MET A 285 -6.64 25.00 -1.90
CA MET A 285 -7.45 25.78 -2.81
C MET A 285 -7.64 27.21 -2.32
N GLU A 286 -7.89 27.37 -1.01
CA GLU A 286 -7.96 28.67 -0.33
C GLU A 286 -6.61 29.41 -0.41
N LYS A 287 -5.51 28.74 -0.04
CA LYS A 287 -4.15 29.28 -0.09
C LYS A 287 -3.81 29.86 -1.47
N TYR A 288 -4.19 29.17 -2.53
CA TYR A 288 -3.89 29.58 -3.90
C TYR A 288 -5.01 30.35 -4.60
N GLY A 289 -6.14 30.58 -3.94
CA GLY A 289 -7.28 31.29 -4.49
C GLY A 289 -7.88 30.65 -5.74
N THR A 290 -7.82 29.32 -5.86
CA THR A 290 -8.45 28.59 -6.97
C THR A 290 -9.90 28.27 -6.64
N LYS A 291 -10.78 28.38 -7.64
CA LYS A 291 -12.20 28.01 -7.51
C LYS A 291 -12.42 26.73 -8.29
N GLY A 292 -12.65 25.65 -7.56
CA GLY A 292 -13.04 24.39 -8.14
C GLY A 292 -11.89 23.53 -8.67
N GLU A 293 -10.99 24.06 -9.49
CA GLU A 293 -9.87 23.31 -10.09
C GLU A 293 -8.88 22.87 -8.99
N VAL A 294 -8.61 21.57 -8.93
CA VAL A 294 -7.78 20.92 -7.89
C VAL A 294 -6.47 20.36 -8.43
N LEU A 295 -6.37 20.13 -9.75
CA LEU A 295 -5.20 19.47 -10.33
C LEU A 295 -3.91 20.31 -10.18
N GLY A 296 -3.97 21.63 -10.34
CA GLY A 296 -2.87 22.58 -10.19
C GLY A 296 -2.32 22.61 -8.76
N PRO A 297 -3.16 22.79 -7.73
CA PRO A 297 -2.77 22.59 -6.33
C PRO A 297 -2.10 21.23 -6.08
N LEU A 298 -2.66 20.14 -6.62
CA LEU A 298 -2.08 18.80 -6.48
C LEU A 298 -0.72 18.68 -7.20
N MET A 299 -0.51 19.33 -8.35
CA MET A 299 0.80 19.37 -9.00
C MET A 299 1.80 20.28 -8.27
N THR A 300 1.32 21.18 -7.42
CA THR A 300 2.16 22.10 -6.65
C THR A 300 2.65 21.46 -5.35
N ASP A 301 1.74 20.85 -4.58
CA ASP A 301 2.03 20.38 -3.21
C ASP A 301 1.66 18.89 -3.01
N SER A 302 2.11 18.03 -3.93
CA SER A 302 1.89 16.58 -3.80
C SER A 302 2.91 15.73 -4.57
N ALA A 303 2.95 14.43 -4.26
CA ALA A 303 3.79 13.45 -4.97
C ALA A 303 3.42 13.27 -6.44
N PHE A 304 2.21 13.66 -6.89
CA PHE A 304 1.86 13.61 -8.32
C PHE A 304 2.77 14.47 -9.20
N SER A 305 3.40 15.50 -8.62
CA SER A 305 4.39 16.33 -9.31
C SER A 305 5.60 15.51 -9.82
N ALA A 306 5.82 14.28 -9.33
CA ALA A 306 6.82 13.36 -9.87
C ALA A 306 6.63 13.06 -11.36
N HIS A 307 5.39 13.17 -11.87
CA HIS A 307 5.03 12.93 -13.28
C HIS A 307 5.21 14.15 -14.18
N LEU A 308 5.59 15.31 -13.63
CA LEU A 308 5.74 16.53 -14.42
C LEU A 308 6.96 16.46 -15.35
N THR A 309 6.77 16.99 -16.56
CA THR A 309 7.84 17.35 -17.49
C THR A 309 7.73 18.83 -17.85
N TYR A 310 8.81 19.41 -18.36
CA TYR A 310 8.86 20.79 -18.83
C TYR A 310 9.38 20.82 -20.27
N ASP A 311 8.66 21.49 -21.17
CA ASP A 311 9.00 21.58 -22.60
C ASP A 311 9.75 22.87 -22.98
N GLY A 312 9.99 23.75 -22.03
CA GLY A 312 10.56 25.08 -22.26
C GLY A 312 9.57 26.22 -22.07
N GLU A 313 8.27 25.95 -22.09
CA GLU A 313 7.20 26.95 -21.95
C GLU A 313 6.20 26.59 -20.83
N LEU A 314 5.73 25.35 -20.82
CA LEU A 314 4.71 24.86 -19.88
C LEU A 314 5.18 23.59 -19.17
N TYR A 315 4.60 23.35 -18.00
CA TYR A 315 4.72 22.08 -17.30
C TYR A 315 3.61 21.15 -17.77
N HIS A 316 3.91 19.86 -17.93
CA HIS A 316 2.97 18.90 -18.51
C HIS A 316 2.89 17.61 -17.72
N ILE A 317 1.72 16.99 -17.76
CA ILE A 317 1.55 15.57 -17.47
C ILE A 317 0.92 14.89 -18.69
N ASP A 318 1.40 13.69 -19.01
CA ASP A 318 0.88 12.87 -20.09
C ASP A 318 0.57 11.45 -19.60
N MET A 319 -0.71 11.19 -19.38
CA MET A 319 -1.23 9.91 -18.94
C MET A 319 -1.76 9.07 -20.10
N SER A 320 -1.56 9.47 -21.37
CA SER A 320 -2.09 8.76 -22.54
C SER A 320 -1.60 7.32 -22.66
N ALA A 321 -0.53 6.95 -21.95
CA ALA A 321 -0.09 5.55 -21.84
C ALA A 321 -1.18 4.63 -21.26
N LEU A 322 -2.17 5.16 -20.52
CA LEU A 322 -3.26 4.39 -19.93
C LEU A 322 -4.49 4.23 -20.85
N GLU A 323 -4.58 5.01 -21.93
CA GLU A 323 -5.73 5.00 -22.86
C GLU A 323 -6.00 3.63 -23.54
N PRO A 324 -4.99 2.78 -23.82
CA PRO A 324 -5.22 1.48 -24.44
C PRO A 324 -5.89 0.42 -23.55
N TYR A 325 -5.93 0.61 -22.22
CA TYR A 325 -6.42 -0.40 -21.28
C TYR A 325 -7.90 -0.19 -20.97
N GLU A 326 -8.66 -1.29 -20.93
CA GLU A 326 -10.10 -1.20 -20.70
C GLU A 326 -10.40 -1.14 -19.19
N PRO A 327 -11.16 -0.12 -18.72
CA PRO A 327 -11.55 -0.04 -17.31
C PRO A 327 -12.52 -1.14 -16.92
N ILE A 328 -12.69 -1.31 -15.62
CA ILE A 328 -13.77 -2.12 -15.07
C ILE A 328 -15.11 -1.55 -15.58
N PRO A 329 -16.07 -2.38 -16.04
CA PRO A 329 -17.35 -1.90 -16.55
C PRO A 329 -18.05 -0.95 -15.56
N GLY A 330 -18.53 0.20 -16.08
CA GLY A 330 -19.17 1.24 -15.28
C GLY A 330 -18.21 2.32 -14.73
N TYR A 331 -16.90 2.21 -15.01
CA TYR A 331 -15.92 3.26 -14.71
C TYR A 331 -15.39 3.93 -15.98
N ALA A 332 -15.00 5.18 -15.84
CA ALA A 332 -14.44 6.00 -16.89
C ALA A 332 -13.08 5.46 -17.36
N ARG A 333 -12.76 5.72 -18.63
CA ARG A 333 -11.44 5.41 -19.19
C ARG A 333 -10.35 6.22 -18.48
N LEU A 334 -9.20 5.59 -18.27
CA LEU A 334 -8.00 6.29 -17.80
C LEU A 334 -7.29 6.97 -18.97
N GLY A 335 -6.44 7.94 -18.66
CA GLY A 335 -5.62 8.67 -19.62
C GLY A 335 -5.77 10.19 -19.54
N GLY A 336 -5.43 10.85 -20.65
CA GLY A 336 -5.50 12.30 -20.78
C GLY A 336 -4.19 13.03 -20.50
N ARG A 337 -4.22 14.34 -20.72
CA ARG A 337 -3.07 15.24 -20.62
C ARG A 337 -3.49 16.53 -19.95
N ALA A 338 -2.57 17.17 -19.23
CA ALA A 338 -2.78 18.52 -18.75
C ALA A 338 -1.50 19.34 -18.86
N ALA A 339 -1.66 20.64 -19.12
CA ALA A 339 -0.57 21.60 -19.12
C ALA A 339 -0.81 22.68 -18.08
N PHE A 340 0.27 23.15 -17.47
CA PHE A 340 0.26 24.08 -16.35
C PHE A 340 1.23 25.23 -16.58
N ARG A 341 0.85 26.40 -16.06
CA ARG A 341 1.70 27.57 -15.99
C ARG A 341 2.04 27.86 -14.53
N ALA A 342 3.32 28.12 -14.27
CA ALA A 342 3.75 28.63 -12.98
C ALA A 342 3.32 30.10 -12.83
N GLU A 343 2.57 30.41 -11.78
CA GLU A 343 2.14 31.77 -11.43
C GLU A 343 1.97 31.89 -9.91
N LYS A 344 2.50 32.96 -9.30
CA LYS A 344 2.30 33.29 -7.88
C LYS A 344 2.52 32.10 -6.93
N GLY A 345 3.68 31.45 -7.04
CA GLY A 345 4.05 30.33 -6.17
C GLY A 345 3.39 28.97 -6.47
N ARG A 346 2.54 28.85 -7.51
CA ARG A 346 1.81 27.60 -7.82
C ARG A 346 1.77 27.25 -9.30
N LEU A 347 1.33 26.03 -9.60
CA LEU A 347 0.91 25.62 -10.94
C LEU A 347 -0.59 25.85 -11.12
N LYS A 348 -0.97 26.56 -12.18
CA LYS A 348 -2.35 26.71 -12.66
C LYS A 348 -2.55 25.87 -13.90
N ALA A 349 -3.58 25.02 -13.93
CA ALA A 349 -3.99 24.34 -15.15
C ALA A 349 -4.42 25.35 -16.21
N VAL A 350 -3.88 25.22 -17.43
CA VAL A 350 -4.22 26.07 -18.59
C VAL A 350 -4.81 25.27 -19.74
N PHE A 351 -4.68 23.94 -19.71
CA PHE A 351 -5.19 23.03 -20.72
C PHE A 351 -5.40 21.64 -20.12
N MET A 352 -6.50 20.98 -20.49
CA MET A 352 -6.70 19.55 -20.28
C MET A 352 -7.22 18.89 -21.57
N SER A 353 -6.74 17.69 -21.88
CA SER A 353 -7.26 16.84 -22.95
C SER A 353 -7.67 15.50 -22.38
N TYR A 354 -8.89 15.06 -22.67
CA TYR A 354 -9.40 13.78 -22.21
C TYR A 354 -10.49 13.27 -23.15
N ASN A 355 -10.38 11.99 -23.52
CA ASN A 355 -11.36 11.28 -24.35
C ASN A 355 -11.75 12.05 -25.64
N GLY A 356 -10.73 12.57 -26.35
CA GLY A 356 -10.89 13.33 -27.59
C GLY A 356 -11.40 14.78 -27.42
N SER A 357 -11.69 15.21 -26.20
CA SER A 357 -12.15 16.58 -25.88
C SER A 357 -11.01 17.40 -25.28
N ASN A 358 -11.01 18.71 -25.57
CA ASN A 358 -10.03 19.66 -25.06
C ASN A 358 -10.72 20.76 -24.26
N TYR A 359 -10.12 21.13 -23.12
CA TYR A 359 -10.66 22.09 -22.17
C TYR A 359 -9.61 23.16 -21.89
N THR A 360 -9.99 24.41 -22.06
CA THR A 360 -9.17 25.61 -21.77
C THR A 360 -9.90 26.63 -20.91
N ASP A 361 -11.21 26.44 -20.71
CA ASP A 361 -12.05 27.24 -19.82
C ASP A 361 -12.48 26.35 -18.65
N PHE A 362 -12.08 26.76 -17.45
CA PHE A 362 -12.34 26.06 -16.18
C PHE A 362 -13.36 26.84 -15.32
N GLU A 363 -13.97 27.90 -15.85
CA GLU A 363 -15.01 28.70 -15.21
C GLU A 363 -16.36 28.52 -15.91
N ASP A 364 -16.72 27.27 -16.23
CA ASP A 364 -17.99 26.91 -16.87
C ASP A 364 -19.14 26.75 -15.85
N PRO A 365 -20.16 27.64 -15.86
CA PRO A 365 -21.29 27.56 -14.93
C PRO A 365 -22.10 26.28 -15.05
N HIS A 366 -22.15 25.66 -16.23
CA HIS A 366 -22.90 24.41 -16.40
C HIS A 366 -22.19 23.24 -15.71
N SER A 367 -20.87 23.15 -15.84
CA SER A 367 -20.06 22.18 -15.09
C SER A 367 -20.23 22.35 -13.58
N ASP A 368 -20.27 23.59 -13.06
CA ASP A 368 -20.51 23.85 -11.64
C ASP A 368 -21.94 23.49 -11.19
N GLU A 369 -22.95 23.77 -12.01
CA GLU A 369 -24.33 23.34 -11.74
C GLU A 369 -24.43 21.81 -11.66
N MET A 370 -23.81 21.09 -12.59
CA MET A 370 -23.79 19.63 -12.59
C MET A 370 -23.02 19.08 -11.38
N TYR A 371 -21.90 19.69 -11.02
CA TYR A 371 -21.13 19.32 -9.85
C TYR A 371 -21.93 19.45 -8.56
N SER A 372 -22.74 20.51 -8.41
CA SER A 372 -23.65 20.70 -7.27
C SER A 372 -24.73 19.60 -7.17
N LYS A 373 -25.05 18.94 -8.29
CA LYS A 373 -25.95 17.78 -8.37
C LYS A 373 -25.22 16.44 -8.23
N SER A 374 -23.96 16.47 -7.81
CA SER A 374 -23.07 15.32 -7.70
C SER A 374 -22.77 14.62 -9.03
N ILE A 375 -22.65 15.38 -10.12
CA ILE A 375 -22.34 14.86 -11.45
C ILE A 375 -21.09 15.58 -11.98
N ARG A 376 -20.05 14.82 -12.33
CA ARG A 376 -18.89 15.34 -13.05
C ARG A 376 -19.22 15.43 -14.54
N TYR A 377 -19.13 16.63 -15.09
CA TYR A 377 -19.40 16.90 -16.50
C TYR A 377 -18.29 17.79 -17.09
N GLY A 378 -18.05 17.67 -18.40
CA GLY A 378 -17.07 18.48 -19.11
C GLY A 378 -15.67 18.39 -18.50
N TRP A 379 -15.08 19.55 -18.20
CA TRP A 379 -13.72 19.63 -17.66
C TRP A 379 -13.58 18.97 -16.28
N ARG A 380 -14.64 18.92 -15.47
CA ARG A 380 -14.64 18.23 -14.16
C ARG A 380 -14.48 16.71 -14.32
N MET A 381 -15.07 16.16 -15.37
CA MET A 381 -14.92 14.74 -15.71
C MET A 381 -13.50 14.46 -16.19
N ALA A 382 -12.95 15.34 -17.03
CA ALA A 382 -11.56 15.26 -17.49
C ALA A 382 -10.57 15.34 -16.33
N GLU A 383 -10.72 16.34 -15.46
CA GLU A 383 -9.89 16.54 -14.27
C GLU A 383 -9.88 15.29 -13.37
N ALA A 384 -11.07 14.79 -13.00
CA ALA A 384 -11.19 13.61 -12.15
C ALA A 384 -10.57 12.36 -12.79
N SER A 385 -10.74 12.17 -14.10
CA SER A 385 -10.18 11.02 -14.83
C SER A 385 -8.66 11.11 -14.94
N ILE A 386 -8.11 12.32 -15.14
CA ILE A 386 -6.67 12.58 -15.12
C ILE A 386 -6.10 12.33 -13.72
N ILE A 387 -6.80 12.74 -12.65
CA ILE A 387 -6.37 12.46 -11.26
C ILE A 387 -6.40 10.97 -10.95
N ALA A 388 -7.46 10.25 -11.33
CA ALA A 388 -7.53 8.80 -11.20
C ALA A 388 -6.38 8.11 -11.96
N SER A 389 -6.00 8.65 -13.12
CA SER A 389 -4.87 8.18 -13.92
C SER A 389 -3.52 8.44 -13.25
N LEU A 390 -3.33 9.63 -12.64
CA LEU A 390 -2.13 9.96 -11.86
C LEU A 390 -2.00 9.04 -10.64
N LEU A 391 -3.09 8.80 -9.91
CA LEU A 391 -3.12 7.82 -8.82
C LEU A 391 -2.73 6.43 -9.31
N SER A 392 -3.31 6.00 -10.44
CA SER A 392 -3.00 4.70 -11.04
C SER A 392 -1.52 4.57 -11.41
N MET A 393 -0.94 5.58 -12.06
CA MET A 393 0.49 5.60 -12.39
C MET A 393 1.39 5.65 -11.15
N THR A 394 0.96 6.33 -10.10
CA THR A 394 1.72 6.46 -8.85
C THR A 394 1.73 5.13 -8.09
N ASN A 395 0.55 4.53 -7.88
CA ASN A 395 0.38 3.30 -7.12
C ASN A 395 0.87 2.07 -7.91
N LEU A 396 0.45 1.90 -9.17
CA LEU A 396 0.75 0.68 -9.91
C LEU A 396 2.16 0.68 -10.50
N ILE A 397 2.59 1.81 -11.07
CA ILE A 397 3.87 1.89 -11.79
C ILE A 397 5.02 2.35 -10.87
N LEU A 398 4.94 3.54 -10.29
CA LEU A 398 6.02 4.05 -9.43
C LEU A 398 6.17 3.24 -8.13
N HIS A 399 5.06 2.79 -7.53
CA HIS A 399 5.08 2.09 -6.25
C HIS A 399 5.18 0.57 -6.42
N VAL A 400 4.17 -0.09 -7.02
CA VAL A 400 4.15 -1.56 -7.11
C VAL A 400 5.20 -2.11 -8.09
N LYS A 401 5.25 -1.62 -9.33
CA LYS A 401 6.24 -2.09 -10.31
C LYS A 401 7.66 -1.65 -9.93
N ASP A 402 7.92 -0.35 -9.83
CA ASP A 402 9.31 0.13 -9.73
C ASP A 402 9.94 -0.18 -8.37
N LEU A 403 9.23 0.03 -7.26
CA LEU A 403 9.76 -0.20 -5.92
C LEU A 403 9.62 -1.65 -5.48
N HIS A 404 8.41 -2.21 -5.44
CA HIS A 404 8.20 -3.56 -4.87
C HIS A 404 8.74 -4.67 -5.79
N LEU A 405 8.39 -4.67 -7.08
CA LEU A 405 8.78 -5.72 -8.03
C LEU A 405 10.23 -5.61 -8.52
N GLU A 406 10.65 -4.44 -9.01
CA GLU A 406 11.95 -4.30 -9.67
C GLU A 406 13.12 -3.98 -8.71
N LEU A 407 12.87 -3.48 -7.49
CA LEU A 407 13.91 -2.92 -6.63
C LEU A 407 14.02 -3.58 -5.24
N SER A 408 13.05 -3.36 -4.34
CA SER A 408 13.22 -3.53 -2.89
C SER A 408 13.38 -4.99 -2.47
N ALA A 409 12.52 -5.89 -2.97
CA ALA A 409 12.56 -7.32 -2.64
C ALA A 409 13.86 -7.97 -3.16
N SER A 410 14.24 -7.65 -4.40
CA SER A 410 15.52 -8.07 -5.00
C SER A 410 16.71 -7.53 -4.20
N PHE A 411 16.68 -6.25 -3.83
CA PHE A 411 17.77 -5.62 -3.08
C PHE A 411 17.98 -6.28 -1.70
N GLN A 412 16.89 -6.57 -0.98
CA GLN A 412 16.96 -7.29 0.28
C GLN A 412 17.53 -8.69 0.08
N VAL A 413 16.90 -9.53 -0.76
CA VAL A 413 17.26 -10.95 -0.86
C VAL A 413 18.71 -11.14 -1.33
N ILE A 414 19.16 -10.33 -2.30
CA ILE A 414 20.55 -10.35 -2.80
C ILE A 414 21.52 -9.99 -1.69
N THR A 415 21.23 -8.92 -0.95
CA THR A 415 22.10 -8.42 0.13
C THR A 415 22.14 -9.43 1.28
N VAL A 416 20.99 -10.00 1.66
CA VAL A 416 20.94 -10.99 2.73
C VAL A 416 21.70 -12.26 2.37
N ASP A 417 21.47 -12.81 1.17
CA ASP A 417 22.09 -14.06 0.75
C ASP A 417 23.59 -13.93 0.52
N ALA A 418 24.05 -12.78 -0.03
CA ALA A 418 25.47 -12.54 -0.29
C ALA A 418 26.27 -12.42 1.01
N PHE A 419 25.72 -11.73 2.02
CA PHE A 419 26.36 -11.55 3.32
C PHE A 419 25.98 -12.62 4.36
N ALA A 420 25.27 -13.69 3.99
CA ALA A 420 24.81 -14.71 4.93
C ALA A 420 25.93 -15.29 5.82
N LYS A 421 27.15 -15.44 5.30
CA LYS A 421 28.31 -15.93 6.06
C LYS A 421 28.95 -14.87 6.96
N ASN A 422 28.75 -13.60 6.64
CA ASN A 422 29.34 -12.45 7.33
C ASN A 422 28.29 -11.33 7.54
N PRO A 423 27.25 -11.57 8.37
CA PRO A 423 26.20 -10.57 8.60
C PRO A 423 26.72 -9.32 9.31
N THR A 424 27.91 -9.39 9.92
CA THR A 424 28.57 -8.27 10.61
C THR A 424 29.44 -7.42 9.68
N HIS A 425 29.45 -7.71 8.38
CA HIS A 425 30.22 -6.93 7.41
C HIS A 425 29.80 -5.45 7.43
N PRO A 426 30.72 -4.47 7.36
CA PRO A 426 30.38 -3.05 7.46
C PRO A 426 29.33 -2.57 6.45
N ILE A 427 29.42 -3.01 5.19
CA ILE A 427 28.41 -2.68 4.17
C ILE A 427 27.07 -3.34 4.51
N ARG A 428 27.06 -4.57 5.04
CA ARG A 428 25.81 -5.25 5.41
C ARG A 428 25.10 -4.52 6.55
N ARG A 429 25.85 -4.14 7.58
CA ARG A 429 25.37 -3.35 8.73
C ARG A 429 24.78 -2.01 8.32
N MET A 430 25.43 -1.28 7.41
CA MET A 430 24.91 -0.02 6.85
C MET A 430 23.56 -0.20 6.16
N LEU A 431 23.35 -1.36 5.53
CA LEU A 431 22.15 -1.64 4.73
C LEU A 431 21.02 -2.27 5.53
N ASP A 432 21.28 -2.90 6.69
CA ASP A 432 20.25 -3.54 7.53
C ASP A 432 19.00 -2.67 7.80
N PRO A 433 19.11 -1.35 8.07
CA PRO A 433 17.93 -0.50 8.22
C PRO A 433 17.05 -0.46 6.96
N PHE A 434 17.68 -0.51 5.78
CA PHE A 434 17.08 -0.21 4.49
C PHE A 434 16.67 -1.43 3.68
N ILE A 435 16.98 -2.63 4.18
CA ILE A 435 16.63 -3.90 3.53
C ILE A 435 15.67 -4.72 4.37
N SER A 436 15.13 -4.21 5.47
CA SER A 436 14.27 -5.02 6.31
C SER A 436 12.87 -5.18 5.71
N ARG A 437 12.34 -6.41 5.75
CA ARG A 437 10.94 -6.78 5.44
C ARG A 437 10.45 -6.57 3.99
N SER A 438 11.25 -5.99 3.09
CA SER A 438 10.88 -5.79 1.67
C SER A 438 10.32 -7.03 0.98
N VAL A 439 10.88 -8.22 1.23
CA VAL A 439 10.42 -9.49 0.66
C VAL A 439 9.08 -9.92 1.26
N GLN A 440 8.87 -9.74 2.57
CA GLN A 440 7.58 -10.05 3.19
C GLN A 440 6.51 -9.12 2.60
N ALA A 441 6.71 -7.81 2.73
CA ALA A 441 5.81 -6.78 2.23
C ALA A 441 5.45 -7.00 0.75
N THR A 442 6.46 -7.18 -0.11
CA THR A 442 6.20 -7.42 -1.54
C THR A 442 5.49 -8.74 -1.80
N ASN A 443 5.89 -9.86 -1.18
CA ASN A 443 5.27 -11.14 -1.46
C ASN A 443 3.80 -11.17 -1.02
N ASP A 444 3.50 -10.63 0.17
CA ASP A 444 2.14 -10.60 0.70
C ASP A 444 1.25 -9.64 -0.09
N ASN A 445 1.78 -8.46 -0.45
CA ASN A 445 1.08 -7.51 -1.30
C ASN A 445 0.81 -8.10 -2.69
N PHE A 446 1.76 -8.80 -3.32
CA PHE A 446 1.52 -9.38 -4.64
C PHE A 446 0.46 -10.49 -4.60
N LYS A 447 0.43 -11.28 -3.53
CA LYS A 447 -0.65 -12.24 -3.29
C LYS A 447 -2.00 -11.53 -3.15
N LEU A 448 -2.10 -10.54 -2.26
CA LEU A 448 -3.34 -9.79 -2.04
C LEU A 448 -3.83 -9.05 -3.30
N LEU A 449 -2.92 -8.34 -3.97
CA LEU A 449 -3.22 -7.48 -5.11
C LEU A 449 -3.65 -8.29 -6.32
N PHE A 450 -2.91 -9.35 -6.67
CA PHE A 450 -3.10 -10.05 -7.95
C PHE A 450 -3.78 -11.42 -7.80
N GLU A 451 -3.48 -12.20 -6.77
CA GLU A 451 -4.21 -13.46 -6.55
C GLU A 451 -5.62 -13.17 -6.01
N TYR A 452 -5.75 -12.30 -5.00
CA TYR A 452 -7.04 -11.95 -4.41
C TYR A 452 -7.75 -10.80 -5.10
N LYS A 453 -7.18 -10.31 -6.21
CA LYS A 453 -7.72 -9.25 -7.06
C LYS A 453 -7.98 -7.94 -6.32
N ALA A 454 -7.35 -7.69 -5.16
CA ALA A 454 -7.52 -6.43 -4.43
C ALA A 454 -7.10 -5.22 -5.27
N ALA A 455 -6.14 -5.41 -6.20
CA ALA A 455 -5.63 -4.39 -7.11
C ALA A 455 -6.74 -3.71 -7.93
N ASP A 456 -7.81 -4.42 -8.22
CA ASP A 456 -8.96 -3.98 -9.02
C ASP A 456 -9.60 -2.69 -8.50
N PHE A 457 -9.50 -2.45 -7.19
CA PHE A 457 -9.98 -1.23 -6.57
C PHE A 457 -8.87 -0.42 -5.91
N SER A 458 -7.74 -1.04 -5.51
CA SER A 458 -6.71 -0.38 -4.70
C SER A 458 -5.55 0.25 -5.46
N LEU A 459 -5.32 -0.12 -6.72
CA LEU A 459 -4.19 0.40 -7.51
C LEU A 459 -4.66 1.21 -8.70
N ALA A 460 -5.55 0.64 -9.51
CA ALA A 460 -6.15 1.28 -10.67
C ALA A 460 -7.56 0.70 -10.91
N PRO A 461 -8.52 1.48 -11.43
CA PRO A 461 -9.86 1.00 -11.80
C PRO A 461 -9.85 0.14 -13.09
N LEU A 462 -8.86 -0.73 -13.22
CA LEU A 462 -8.66 -1.68 -14.31
C LEU A 462 -8.80 -3.10 -13.76
N PRO A 463 -9.31 -4.07 -14.54
CA PRO A 463 -9.23 -5.48 -14.16
C PRO A 463 -7.77 -5.90 -13.94
N THR A 464 -7.53 -6.81 -12.98
CA THR A 464 -6.20 -7.34 -12.65
C THR A 464 -5.40 -7.78 -13.88
N SER A 465 -6.05 -8.37 -14.88
CA SER A 465 -5.40 -8.76 -16.13
C SER A 465 -4.87 -7.56 -16.94
N GLU A 466 -5.62 -6.47 -17.01
CA GLU A 466 -5.19 -5.23 -17.67
C GLU A 466 -4.07 -4.54 -16.88
N GLN A 467 -4.11 -4.58 -15.55
CA GLN A 467 -3.02 -4.05 -14.71
C GLN A 467 -1.71 -4.82 -14.90
N LEU A 468 -1.78 -6.16 -14.95
CA LEU A 468 -0.61 -7.00 -15.19
C LEU A 468 -0.02 -6.76 -16.59
N LYS A 469 -0.88 -6.59 -17.60
CA LYS A 469 -0.46 -6.21 -18.95
C LYS A 469 0.18 -4.82 -18.99
N LEU A 470 -0.39 -3.85 -18.28
CA LEU A 470 0.18 -2.51 -18.15
C LEU A 470 1.57 -2.53 -17.50
N ILE A 471 1.77 -3.35 -16.47
CA ILE A 471 3.10 -3.58 -15.87
C ILE A 471 4.06 -4.15 -16.92
N GLU A 472 3.66 -5.18 -17.66
CA GLU A 472 4.47 -5.81 -18.71
C GLU A 472 4.87 -4.80 -19.80
N ASP A 473 3.90 -4.07 -20.34
CA ASP A 473 4.12 -3.06 -21.37
C ASP A 473 5.08 -1.94 -20.88
N PHE A 474 4.99 -1.54 -19.61
CA PHE A 474 5.95 -0.57 -19.03
C PHE A 474 7.34 -1.16 -18.81
N ILE A 475 7.45 -2.44 -18.44
CA ILE A 475 8.74 -3.13 -18.37
C ILE A 475 9.43 -3.14 -19.75
N GLU A 476 8.66 -3.35 -20.82
CA GLU A 476 9.18 -3.40 -22.18
C GLU A 476 9.50 -2.02 -22.76
N THR A 477 8.58 -1.06 -22.60
CA THR A 477 8.69 0.26 -23.25
C THR A 477 9.43 1.31 -22.42
N ARG A 478 9.39 1.19 -21.09
CA ARG A 478 10.00 2.13 -20.14
C ARG A 478 10.68 1.36 -18.99
N PRO A 479 11.67 0.51 -19.30
CA PRO A 479 12.34 -0.32 -18.30
C PRO A 479 12.97 0.55 -17.21
N LEU A 480 12.80 0.17 -15.94
CA LEU A 480 13.40 0.90 -14.83
C LEU A 480 14.93 0.91 -14.94
N ASN A 481 15.52 2.10 -14.83
CA ASN A 481 16.95 2.32 -14.91
C ASN A 481 17.41 3.07 -13.66
N LEU A 482 18.32 2.47 -12.88
CA LEU A 482 18.72 3.03 -11.60
C LEU A 482 19.44 4.38 -11.74
N ALA A 483 20.14 4.63 -12.85
CA ALA A 483 20.76 5.94 -13.07
C ALA A 483 19.70 7.04 -13.20
N ASP A 484 18.58 6.76 -13.89
CA ASP A 484 17.51 7.73 -14.12
C ASP A 484 16.69 8.03 -12.84
N MET A 485 16.85 7.17 -11.82
CA MET A 485 16.30 7.34 -10.48
C MET A 485 17.14 8.25 -9.58
N ASP A 486 18.39 8.57 -9.92
CA ASP A 486 19.19 9.56 -9.17
C ASP A 486 18.52 10.93 -9.27
N MET A 487 18.19 11.57 -8.14
CA MET A 487 17.36 12.77 -8.14
C MET A 487 17.96 13.94 -8.94
N THR A 488 19.28 14.06 -9.05
CA THR A 488 19.89 15.08 -9.91
C THR A 488 19.58 14.79 -11.38
N ARG A 489 19.78 13.54 -11.81
CA ARG A 489 19.49 13.11 -13.18
C ARG A 489 17.99 13.10 -13.48
N TYR A 490 17.16 12.71 -12.51
CA TYR A 490 15.70 12.66 -12.59
C TYR A 490 15.09 14.00 -13.01
N GLY A 491 15.56 15.10 -12.41
CA GLY A 491 15.13 16.45 -12.77
C GLY A 491 15.59 16.86 -14.17
N THR A 492 16.84 16.55 -14.52
CA THR A 492 17.40 16.87 -15.84
C THR A 492 16.66 16.16 -16.98
N LEU A 493 16.33 14.88 -16.80
CA LEU A 493 15.58 14.08 -17.79
C LEU A 493 14.17 14.59 -18.04
N ARG A 494 13.61 15.39 -17.12
CA ARG A 494 12.28 15.99 -17.22
C ARG A 494 12.30 17.43 -17.72
N GLY A 495 13.47 17.93 -18.15
CA GLY A 495 13.63 19.31 -18.63
C GLY A 495 13.56 20.36 -17.52
N MET A 496 13.66 19.95 -16.25
CA MET A 496 13.45 20.84 -15.10
C MET A 496 14.71 21.61 -14.77
N ASN A 497 14.59 22.93 -14.58
CA ASN A 497 15.70 23.76 -14.14
C ASN A 497 16.05 23.45 -12.67
N ALA A 498 17.33 23.28 -12.35
CA ALA A 498 17.78 23.04 -10.98
C ALA A 498 17.30 24.11 -9.99
N SER A 499 17.06 25.35 -10.45
CA SER A 499 16.56 26.44 -9.59
C SER A 499 15.15 26.20 -9.04
N VAL A 500 14.29 25.42 -9.71
CA VAL A 500 12.93 25.16 -9.17
C VAL A 500 12.95 24.15 -8.01
N SER A 501 14.05 23.44 -7.85
CA SER A 501 14.29 22.47 -6.77
C SER A 501 15.37 22.98 -5.82
N SER A 502 15.31 24.26 -5.44
CA SER A 502 16.26 24.90 -4.54
C SER A 502 15.58 25.47 -3.30
N LYS A 503 16.36 25.70 -2.24
CA LYS A 503 15.86 26.29 -1.00
C LYS A 503 15.30 27.69 -1.26
N GLU A 504 15.96 28.47 -2.11
CA GLU A 504 15.54 29.82 -2.48
C GLU A 504 14.14 29.82 -3.13
N ALA A 505 13.87 28.89 -4.04
CA ALA A 505 12.55 28.74 -4.65
C ALA A 505 11.49 28.25 -3.65
N VAL A 506 11.86 27.41 -2.67
CA VAL A 506 10.94 26.99 -1.59
C VAL A 506 10.59 28.15 -0.66
N ASP A 507 11.57 29.02 -0.39
CA ASP A 507 11.42 30.13 0.56
C ASP A 507 10.71 31.35 -0.03
N ASP A 508 10.72 31.50 -1.36
CA ASP A 508 10.04 32.57 -2.10
C ASP A 508 8.56 32.21 -2.39
N PRO A 509 7.59 32.94 -1.81
CA PRO A 509 6.16 32.66 -2.02
C PRO A 509 5.65 33.02 -3.41
N ASP A 510 6.38 33.83 -4.19
CA ASP A 510 5.97 34.25 -5.54
C ASP A 510 6.51 33.32 -6.63
N VAL A 511 7.50 32.49 -6.31
CA VAL A 511 8.13 31.53 -7.22
C VAL A 511 7.58 30.13 -6.97
N TRP A 512 7.12 29.46 -8.02
CA TRP A 512 6.78 28.04 -7.90
C TRP A 512 8.03 27.21 -7.68
N SER A 513 7.99 26.31 -6.70
CA SER A 513 9.03 25.32 -6.43
C SER A 513 8.51 23.90 -6.60
N TRP A 514 9.36 23.03 -7.13
CA TRP A 514 9.10 21.60 -7.23
C TRP A 514 9.42 20.92 -5.89
N ARG A 515 8.59 21.21 -4.89
CA ARG A 515 8.82 20.85 -3.48
C ARG A 515 9.08 19.36 -3.25
N TRP A 516 8.34 18.47 -3.93
CA TRP A 516 8.57 17.02 -3.85
C TRP A 516 10.01 16.65 -4.25
N HIS A 517 10.46 17.15 -5.40
CA HIS A 517 11.81 16.85 -5.91
C HIS A 517 12.89 17.47 -5.04
N TYR A 518 12.70 18.72 -4.57
CA TYR A 518 13.61 19.36 -3.62
C TYR A 518 13.80 18.51 -2.35
N ARG A 519 12.70 17.99 -1.78
CA ARG A 519 12.74 17.14 -0.59
C ARG A 519 13.53 15.86 -0.85
N ALA A 520 13.19 15.15 -1.93
CA ALA A 520 13.87 13.90 -2.30
C ALA A 520 15.36 14.12 -2.59
N LEU A 521 15.72 15.17 -3.34
CA LEU A 521 17.12 15.52 -3.64
C LEU A 521 17.91 15.86 -2.37
N THR A 522 17.31 16.62 -1.47
CA THR A 522 17.94 17.01 -0.20
C THR A 522 18.23 15.78 0.66
N VAL A 523 17.28 14.84 0.76
CA VAL A 523 17.47 13.58 1.51
C VAL A 523 18.47 12.66 0.82
N GLN A 524 18.48 12.58 -0.51
CA GLN A 524 19.51 11.85 -1.26
C GLN A 524 20.92 12.35 -0.92
N ASN A 525 21.11 13.67 -0.79
CA ASN A 525 22.39 14.26 -0.40
C ASN A 525 22.77 13.91 1.05
N LEU A 526 21.79 13.85 1.97
CA LEU A 526 22.06 13.36 3.34
C LEU A 526 22.50 11.89 3.36
N TYR A 527 21.90 11.03 2.53
CA TYR A 527 22.36 9.65 2.38
C TYR A 527 23.77 9.57 1.79
N ASP A 528 24.09 10.43 0.83
CA ASP A 528 25.44 10.49 0.26
C ASP A 528 26.50 10.87 1.29
N GLU A 529 26.20 11.83 2.17
CA GLU A 529 27.06 12.19 3.30
C GLU A 529 27.20 11.05 4.32
N LEU A 530 26.11 10.36 4.65
CA LEU A 530 26.12 9.20 5.54
C LEU A 530 27.01 8.09 4.98
N LEU A 531 26.83 7.76 3.71
CA LEU A 531 27.60 6.72 3.01
C LEU A 531 29.09 7.11 2.91
N GLN A 532 29.39 8.37 2.61
CA GLN A 532 30.78 8.84 2.60
C GLN A 532 31.43 8.70 3.97
N CYS A 533 30.76 9.17 5.04
CA CYS A 533 31.26 9.04 6.41
C CYS A 533 31.49 7.57 6.77
N TRP A 534 30.55 6.70 6.43
CA TRP A 534 30.64 5.26 6.69
C TRP A 534 31.83 4.61 5.96
N LEU A 535 32.01 4.92 4.68
CA LEU A 535 33.14 4.41 3.90
C LEU A 535 34.48 4.93 4.42
N ASP A 536 34.56 6.17 4.88
CA ASP A 536 35.80 6.73 5.45
C ASP A 536 36.18 6.07 6.78
N VAL A 537 35.20 5.58 7.55
CA VAL A 537 35.44 4.84 8.79
C VAL A 537 35.98 3.43 8.51
N HIS A 538 35.39 2.73 7.54
CA HIS A 538 35.66 1.30 7.31
C HIS A 538 36.68 1.00 6.21
N PHE A 539 36.87 1.94 5.28
CA PHE A 539 37.80 1.85 4.17
C PHE A 539 38.65 3.14 4.09
N PRO A 540 39.49 3.41 5.10
CA PRO A 540 40.18 4.68 5.25
C PRO A 540 41.30 4.82 4.21
N GLY A 541 41.51 6.05 3.69
CA GLY A 541 42.61 6.35 2.77
C GLY A 541 42.26 7.43 1.76
N SER A 542 43.08 7.58 0.72
CA SER A 542 42.69 8.34 -0.47
C SER A 542 41.59 7.61 -1.25
N ALA A 543 40.98 8.27 -2.24
CA ALA A 543 39.97 7.63 -3.08
C ALA A 543 40.51 6.38 -3.78
N GLU A 544 41.76 6.40 -4.23
CA GLU A 544 42.42 5.25 -4.87
C GLU A 544 42.64 4.08 -3.90
N GLU A 545 42.99 4.40 -2.66
CA GLU A 545 43.22 3.43 -1.59
C GLU A 545 41.91 2.81 -1.10
N GLN A 546 40.87 3.62 -0.95
CA GLN A 546 39.52 3.17 -0.64
C GLN A 546 38.99 2.25 -1.75
N ASP A 547 39.15 2.63 -3.02
CA ASP A 547 38.82 1.79 -4.18
C ASP A 547 39.61 0.49 -4.20
N ARG A 548 40.90 0.51 -3.80
CA ARG A 548 41.72 -0.69 -3.69
C ARG A 548 41.17 -1.63 -2.62
N GLN A 549 40.86 -1.13 -1.42
CA GLN A 549 40.30 -1.93 -0.34
C GLN A 549 38.94 -2.54 -0.72
N ILE A 550 38.06 -1.76 -1.35
CA ILE A 550 36.77 -2.24 -1.88
C ILE A 550 36.95 -3.34 -2.95
N ARG A 551 37.95 -3.19 -3.82
CA ARG A 551 38.28 -4.20 -4.85
C ARG A 551 38.84 -5.49 -4.27
N GLU A 552 39.59 -5.38 -3.17
CA GLU A 552 40.22 -6.51 -2.49
C GLU A 552 39.26 -7.23 -1.52
N ASP A 553 38.15 -6.59 -1.12
CA ASP A 553 37.15 -7.19 -0.25
C ASP A 553 36.31 -8.26 -0.97
N PRO A 554 36.45 -9.56 -0.62
CA PRO A 554 35.79 -10.64 -1.33
C PRO A 554 34.26 -10.65 -1.11
N ASP A 555 33.78 -10.18 0.03
CA ASP A 555 32.34 -10.15 0.33
C ASP A 555 31.67 -9.04 -0.51
N ILE A 556 32.31 -7.87 -0.64
CA ILE A 556 31.84 -6.80 -1.53
C ILE A 556 31.89 -7.22 -2.99
N GLN A 557 33.00 -7.82 -3.46
CA GLN A 557 33.09 -8.30 -4.85
C GLN A 557 31.98 -9.29 -5.17
N HIS A 558 31.74 -10.24 -4.25
CA HIS A 558 30.67 -11.21 -4.42
C HIS A 558 29.31 -10.52 -4.47
N TRP A 559 28.96 -9.73 -3.45
CA TRP A 559 27.68 -9.02 -3.38
C TRP A 559 27.43 -8.13 -4.59
N TRP A 560 28.41 -7.31 -5.00
CA TRP A 560 28.30 -6.44 -6.17
C TRP A 560 28.08 -7.24 -7.45
N SER A 561 28.81 -8.33 -7.65
CA SER A 561 28.61 -9.19 -8.84
C SER A 561 27.20 -9.79 -8.90
N VAL A 562 26.60 -10.12 -7.75
CA VAL A 562 25.22 -10.61 -7.68
C VAL A 562 24.23 -9.47 -7.92
N MET A 563 24.44 -8.30 -7.32
CA MET A 563 23.64 -7.09 -7.58
C MET A 563 23.62 -6.75 -9.07
N VAL A 564 24.77 -6.67 -9.74
CA VAL A 564 24.86 -6.39 -11.18
C VAL A 564 24.17 -7.46 -12.02
N ARG A 565 24.21 -8.73 -11.59
CA ARG A 565 23.59 -9.83 -12.33
C ARG A 565 22.06 -9.86 -12.18
N GLN A 566 21.56 -9.65 -10.97
CA GLN A 566 20.17 -9.93 -10.59
C GLN A 566 19.32 -8.66 -10.42
N LEU A 567 19.89 -7.52 -10.01
CA LEU A 567 19.18 -6.25 -9.93
C LEU A 567 19.18 -5.56 -11.31
N ARG A 568 18.17 -5.88 -12.13
CA ARG A 568 18.09 -5.41 -13.53
C ARG A 568 18.23 -3.88 -13.68
N PRO A 569 17.63 -3.03 -12.81
CA PRO A 569 17.81 -1.59 -12.90
C PRO A 569 19.27 -1.13 -12.80
N LEU A 570 20.08 -1.75 -11.93
CA LEU A 570 21.52 -1.46 -11.82
C LEU A 570 22.28 -1.93 -13.06
N ARG A 571 21.97 -3.12 -13.56
CA ARG A 571 22.59 -3.65 -14.78
C ARG A 571 22.38 -2.74 -15.99
N ARG A 572 21.15 -2.22 -16.14
CA ARG A 572 20.80 -1.24 -17.19
C ARG A 572 21.59 0.05 -16.99
N ALA A 573 21.63 0.59 -15.77
CA ALA A 573 22.39 1.79 -15.43
C ALA A 573 23.87 1.69 -15.83
N ILE A 574 24.53 0.57 -15.54
CA ILE A 574 25.93 0.33 -15.94
C ILE A 574 26.10 0.35 -17.46
N GLY A 575 25.12 -0.18 -18.21
CA GLY A 575 25.15 -0.22 -19.67
C GLY A 575 24.87 1.14 -20.34
N THR A 576 24.04 1.99 -19.74
CA THR A 576 23.56 3.24 -20.35
C THR A 576 24.19 4.50 -19.76
N ALA A 577 24.73 4.43 -18.55
CA ALA A 577 25.29 5.55 -17.80
C ALA A 577 26.54 5.10 -17.03
N PRO A 578 27.67 4.84 -17.71
CA PRO A 578 28.89 4.32 -17.07
C PRO A 578 29.49 5.26 -16.01
N ASP A 579 29.18 6.56 -16.07
CA ASP A 579 29.58 7.55 -15.07
C ASP A 579 28.78 7.47 -13.75
N PHE A 580 27.71 6.68 -13.73
CA PHE A 580 26.88 6.38 -12.55
C PHE A 580 27.42 5.17 -11.78
N ALA A 581 27.71 4.07 -12.47
CA ALA A 581 28.28 2.86 -11.88
C ALA A 581 28.97 2.01 -12.95
N THR A 582 29.90 1.15 -12.53
CA THR A 582 30.57 0.20 -13.42
C THR A 582 30.39 -1.24 -12.95
N ALA A 583 30.78 -2.21 -13.79
CA ALA A 583 30.66 -3.63 -13.46
C ALA A 583 31.51 -4.05 -12.25
N ALA A 584 32.64 -3.37 -12.01
CA ALA A 584 33.44 -3.53 -10.80
C ALA A 584 33.04 -2.48 -9.76
N PRO A 585 32.98 -2.81 -8.47
CA PRO A 585 32.62 -1.83 -7.46
C PRO A 585 33.79 -0.85 -7.27
N THR A 586 33.43 0.43 -7.19
CA THR A 586 34.28 1.54 -6.76
C THR A 586 33.56 2.26 -5.63
N SER A 587 34.28 3.01 -4.80
CA SER A 587 33.69 3.84 -3.74
C SER A 587 32.61 4.77 -4.30
N ARG A 588 32.93 5.46 -5.41
CA ARG A 588 31.98 6.33 -6.10
C ARG A 588 30.75 5.56 -6.61
N GLY A 589 30.96 4.43 -7.30
CA GLY A 589 29.86 3.63 -7.85
C GLY A 589 28.95 3.04 -6.77
N LEU A 590 29.54 2.62 -5.65
CA LEU A 590 28.81 2.18 -4.46
C LEU A 590 27.98 3.32 -3.87
N ARG A 591 28.58 4.49 -3.64
CA ARG A 591 27.87 5.66 -3.11
C ARG A 591 26.72 6.09 -4.01
N GLN A 592 26.94 6.24 -5.31
CA GLN A 592 25.91 6.64 -6.27
C GLN A 592 24.77 5.62 -6.31
N THR A 593 25.09 4.33 -6.37
CA THR A 593 24.09 3.27 -6.38
C THR A 593 23.29 3.25 -5.09
N LEU A 594 23.98 3.26 -3.94
CA LEU A 594 23.33 3.16 -2.64
C LEU A 594 22.51 4.40 -2.32
N ARG A 595 23.02 5.62 -2.46
CA ARG A 595 22.23 6.84 -2.14
C ARG A 595 20.93 6.91 -2.95
N THR A 596 20.94 6.44 -4.20
CA THR A 596 19.75 6.34 -5.05
C THR A 596 18.81 5.25 -4.55
N ILE A 597 19.29 4.04 -4.27
CA ILE A 597 18.41 2.99 -3.73
C ILE A 597 17.82 3.44 -2.40
N LEU A 598 18.64 3.96 -1.48
CA LEU A 598 18.22 4.35 -0.13
C LEU A 598 17.10 5.40 -0.18
N VAL A 599 17.24 6.48 -0.94
CA VAL A 599 16.16 7.49 -1.04
C VAL A 599 14.86 6.93 -1.62
N TRP A 600 14.95 5.95 -2.52
CA TRP A 600 13.77 5.34 -3.13
C TRP A 600 13.05 4.36 -2.21
N VAL A 601 13.80 3.49 -1.52
CA VAL A 601 13.22 2.46 -0.63
C VAL A 601 12.76 3.02 0.72
N SER A 602 13.17 4.23 1.09
CA SER A 602 12.70 4.92 2.31
C SER A 602 11.77 6.08 1.96
N TRP A 603 12.35 7.21 1.54
CA TRP A 603 11.67 8.49 1.44
C TRP A 603 10.61 8.52 0.35
N ILE A 604 10.97 8.09 -0.86
CA ILE A 604 10.04 8.12 -1.99
C ILE A 604 8.96 7.06 -1.84
N HIS A 605 9.30 5.84 -1.38
CA HIS A 605 8.31 4.81 -1.04
C HIS A 605 7.24 5.35 -0.09
N GLU A 606 7.66 6.06 0.96
CA GLU A 606 6.74 6.67 1.91
C GLU A 606 5.86 7.76 1.25
N ASP A 607 6.44 8.60 0.39
CA ASP A 607 5.70 9.66 -0.32
C ASP A 607 4.74 9.10 -1.40
N VAL A 608 5.02 7.96 -2.05
CA VAL A 608 4.14 7.39 -3.09
C VAL A 608 3.21 6.28 -2.61
N GLY A 609 3.56 5.61 -1.51
CA GLY A 609 2.77 4.53 -0.90
C GLY A 609 1.87 5.01 0.22
N HIS A 610 2.45 5.56 1.30
CA HIS A 610 1.68 5.91 2.51
C HIS A 610 1.00 7.26 2.46
N SER A 611 1.69 8.26 1.90
CA SER A 611 1.07 9.59 1.70
C SER A 611 -0.16 9.49 0.78
N ALA A 612 -0.24 8.43 -0.05
CA ALA A 612 -1.37 8.20 -0.93
C ALA A 612 -2.70 7.94 -0.21
N ALA A 613 -2.66 7.55 1.06
CA ALA A 613 -3.86 7.42 1.89
C ALA A 613 -4.68 8.72 1.92
N SER A 614 -4.02 9.87 1.99
CA SER A 614 -4.68 11.18 1.98
C SER A 614 -5.49 11.42 0.70
N TYR A 615 -5.08 10.88 -0.45
CA TYR A 615 -5.89 10.97 -1.68
C TYR A 615 -7.11 10.05 -1.62
N VAL A 616 -6.94 8.84 -1.09
CA VAL A 616 -7.99 7.82 -1.00
C VAL A 616 -9.14 8.25 -0.10
N TYR A 617 -8.81 8.93 1.00
CA TYR A 617 -9.77 9.52 1.92
C TYR A 617 -10.51 10.75 1.36
N ASN A 618 -10.18 11.17 0.13
CA ASN A 618 -10.79 12.30 -0.56
C ASN A 618 -11.36 11.87 -1.92
N PRO A 619 -12.42 11.03 -1.95
CA PRO A 619 -12.98 10.51 -3.20
C PRO A 619 -13.74 11.57 -4.02
N VAL A 620 -13.94 12.77 -3.47
CA VAL A 620 -14.58 13.90 -4.15
C VAL A 620 -13.58 14.62 -5.03
N TYR A 621 -12.45 15.08 -4.48
CA TYR A 621 -11.43 15.82 -5.22
C TYR A 621 -10.35 14.93 -5.84
N THR A 622 -10.02 13.79 -5.22
CA THR A 622 -9.00 12.85 -5.68
C THR A 622 -9.57 11.43 -5.84
N PRO A 623 -10.56 11.22 -6.73
CA PRO A 623 -11.18 9.92 -6.92
C PRO A 623 -10.19 8.90 -7.48
N MET A 624 -10.09 7.73 -6.86
CA MET A 624 -9.39 6.58 -7.45
C MET A 624 -10.22 5.89 -8.54
N CYS A 625 -11.55 5.93 -8.42
CA CYS A 625 -12.47 5.34 -9.38
C CYS A 625 -13.53 6.39 -9.75
N VAL A 626 -13.64 6.70 -11.04
CA VAL A 626 -14.61 7.67 -11.58
C VAL A 626 -15.70 6.91 -12.33
N PRO A 627 -16.98 7.02 -11.98
CA PRO A 627 -18.08 6.45 -12.77
C PRO A 627 -18.08 6.99 -14.20
N GLU A 628 -18.34 6.16 -15.20
CA GLU A 628 -18.34 6.59 -16.62
C GLU A 628 -19.40 7.67 -16.92
N ASP A 629 -20.48 7.70 -16.15
CA ASP A 629 -21.55 8.69 -16.20
C ASP A 629 -21.28 9.93 -15.32
N GLY A 630 -20.14 9.96 -14.63
CA GLY A 630 -19.73 11.03 -13.72
C GLY A 630 -20.55 11.13 -12.42
N LEU A 631 -21.52 10.25 -12.19
CA LEU A 631 -22.49 10.36 -11.10
C LEU A 631 -21.95 9.82 -9.78
N GLY A 632 -21.74 10.72 -8.81
CA GLY A 632 -21.46 10.37 -7.43
C GLY A 632 -20.12 9.67 -7.18
N VAL A 633 -19.96 9.16 -5.97
CA VAL A 633 -18.80 8.39 -5.51
C VAL A 633 -19.17 6.90 -5.42
N PRO A 634 -18.40 5.98 -6.04
CA PRO A 634 -18.58 4.54 -5.89
C PRO A 634 -18.36 4.09 -4.44
N VAL A 635 -19.42 3.62 -3.78
CA VAL A 635 -19.41 3.30 -2.34
C VAL A 635 -18.48 2.15 -1.99
N ILE A 636 -18.58 1.05 -2.73
CA ILE A 636 -17.84 -0.19 -2.46
C ILE A 636 -16.37 0.04 -2.77
N SER A 637 -16.05 0.69 -3.89
CA SER A 637 -14.66 1.04 -4.20
C SER A 637 -14.07 1.96 -3.14
N PHE A 638 -14.81 2.98 -2.68
CA PHE A 638 -14.36 3.89 -1.63
C PHE A 638 -14.13 3.17 -0.29
N ALA A 639 -15.07 2.32 0.12
CA ALA A 639 -14.99 1.57 1.37
C ALA A 639 -13.81 0.59 1.37
N TRP A 640 -13.61 -0.14 0.26
CA TRP A 640 -12.49 -1.05 0.10
C TRP A 640 -11.16 -0.31 0.15
N ASN A 641 -11.02 0.78 -0.62
CA ASN A 641 -9.81 1.57 -0.64
C ASN A 641 -9.45 2.14 0.72
N THR A 642 -10.45 2.69 1.41
CA THR A 642 -10.30 3.19 2.76
C THR A 642 -9.85 2.07 3.71
N ALA A 643 -10.46 0.88 3.64
CA ALA A 643 -10.06 -0.26 4.47
C ALA A 643 -8.64 -0.75 4.17
N ALA A 644 -8.25 -0.84 2.90
CA ALA A 644 -6.93 -1.26 2.47
C ALA A 644 -5.85 -0.29 2.94
N TYR A 645 -5.96 1.00 2.60
CA TYR A 645 -4.97 2.01 2.99
C TYR A 645 -4.89 2.21 4.49
N ARG A 646 -6.01 2.06 5.21
CA ARG A 646 -6.01 2.05 6.67
C ARG A 646 -5.08 0.98 7.24
N GLY A 647 -5.21 -0.25 6.75
CA GLY A 647 -4.40 -1.38 7.20
C GLY A 647 -2.91 -1.28 6.88
N PHE A 648 -2.55 -0.47 5.87
CA PHE A 648 -1.17 -0.12 5.54
C PHE A 648 -0.62 1.03 6.41
N VAL A 649 -1.38 2.10 6.64
CA VAL A 649 -0.86 3.26 7.39
C VAL A 649 -0.80 3.04 8.90
N PHE A 650 -1.64 2.15 9.44
CA PHE A 650 -1.59 1.79 10.87
C PHE A 650 -0.53 0.73 11.23
N LEU A 651 0.33 0.37 10.27
CA LEU A 651 1.55 -0.35 10.57
C LEU A 651 2.43 0.53 11.45
N GLU A 652 2.74 0.07 12.67
CA GLU A 652 3.82 0.66 13.45
C GLU A 652 5.14 0.18 12.83
N ARG A 653 5.94 1.13 12.35
CA ARG A 653 7.03 0.91 11.40
C ARG A 653 8.33 1.44 11.96
N ALA A 654 9.45 0.96 11.46
CA ALA A 654 10.73 1.53 11.81
C ALA A 654 10.98 2.81 11.03
N THR A 655 11.20 3.91 11.75
CA THR A 655 11.42 5.22 11.13
C THR A 655 12.90 5.63 11.16
N LEU A 656 13.30 6.48 10.23
CA LEU A 656 14.70 6.96 10.09
C LEU A 656 15.23 7.68 11.34
N LEU A 657 14.35 8.25 12.17
CA LEU A 657 14.70 9.05 13.35
C LEU A 657 14.59 8.28 14.67
N GLU A 658 14.31 6.98 14.64
CA GLU A 658 14.33 6.11 15.82
C GLU A 658 15.74 5.78 16.31
N ASP A 659 15.83 5.39 17.58
CA ASP A 659 17.08 4.92 18.17
C ASP A 659 17.53 3.62 17.48
N PRO A 660 18.72 3.61 16.85
CA PRO A 660 19.18 2.44 16.12
C PRO A 660 19.63 1.33 17.09
N PRO A 661 19.34 0.05 16.80
CA PRO A 661 19.81 -1.06 17.63
C PRO A 661 21.33 -1.20 17.53
N GLY A 662 21.99 -1.59 18.64
CA GLY A 662 23.45 -1.65 18.69
C GLY A 662 24.09 -2.57 17.63
N PHE A 663 23.41 -3.63 17.21
CA PHE A 663 23.98 -4.61 16.26
C PHE A 663 24.20 -4.06 14.84
N TRP A 664 23.68 -2.87 14.53
CA TRP A 664 23.98 -2.13 13.30
C TRP A 664 25.38 -1.53 13.28
N PHE A 665 26.11 -1.52 14.39
CA PHE A 665 27.39 -0.84 14.52
C PHE A 665 28.53 -1.80 14.91
N ASP A 666 29.75 -1.27 15.02
CA ASP A 666 30.95 -2.08 15.23
C ASP A 666 31.01 -2.74 16.60
N SER A 667 30.40 -2.07 17.57
CA SER A 667 30.42 -2.48 18.96
C SER A 667 29.04 -2.37 19.58
N VAL A 668 28.77 -3.27 20.54
CA VAL A 668 27.50 -3.32 21.26
C VAL A 668 27.79 -3.37 22.75
N GLU A 669 27.27 -2.40 23.48
CA GLU A 669 27.21 -2.42 24.94
C GLU A 669 25.81 -2.78 25.38
N CYS A 670 25.71 -3.80 26.24
CA CYS A 670 24.43 -4.21 26.80
C CYS A 670 24.40 -3.95 28.30
N GLN A 671 23.33 -3.32 28.77
CA GLN A 671 23.07 -3.06 30.19
C GLN A 671 21.77 -3.74 30.63
N GLY A 672 21.67 -4.15 31.89
CA GLY A 672 20.47 -4.76 32.48
C GLY A 672 20.52 -6.29 32.67
N LEU A 673 19.53 -6.82 33.39
CA LEU A 673 19.32 -8.26 33.60
C LEU A 673 18.66 -8.89 32.36
N TRP A 674 18.76 -10.22 32.18
CA TRP A 674 18.41 -10.92 30.93
C TRP A 674 17.08 -10.51 30.27
N TRP A 675 16.02 -10.23 31.04
CA TRP A 675 14.71 -9.81 30.53
C TRP A 675 14.53 -8.28 30.36
N TRP A 676 15.48 -7.46 30.82
CA TRP A 676 15.56 -6.00 30.63
C TRP A 676 16.86 -5.58 29.90
N ARG A 677 17.50 -6.51 29.19
CA ARG A 677 18.81 -6.27 28.59
C ARG A 677 18.65 -5.31 27.40
N HIS A 678 19.10 -4.08 27.56
CA HIS A 678 19.13 -3.08 26.49
C HIS A 678 20.53 -3.06 25.87
N CYS A 679 20.62 -3.23 24.56
CA CYS A 679 21.87 -3.30 23.81
C CYS A 679 21.93 -2.15 22.80
N ALA A 680 22.89 -1.25 22.96
CA ALA A 680 23.11 -0.10 22.10
C ALA A 680 24.58 -0.03 21.67
N ALA A 681 24.89 0.76 20.65
CA ALA A 681 26.28 1.04 20.32
C ALA A 681 26.87 2.02 21.35
N PRO A 682 28.16 1.86 21.74
CA PRO A 682 28.81 2.80 22.63
C PRO A 682 28.92 4.18 21.97
N SER A 683 28.91 5.23 22.79
CA SER A 683 28.97 6.63 22.31
C SER A 683 30.25 6.98 21.53
N GLY A 684 31.31 6.17 21.66
CA GLY A 684 32.57 6.32 20.92
C GLY A 684 32.64 5.61 19.56
N ASP A 685 31.59 4.88 19.18
CA ASP A 685 31.52 4.18 17.89
C ASP A 685 31.43 5.20 16.73
N LYS A 686 32.40 5.17 15.81
CA LYS A 686 32.47 6.16 14.71
C LYS A 686 31.32 6.02 13.73
N SER A 687 30.86 4.79 13.50
CA SER A 687 29.77 4.48 12.58
C SER A 687 28.42 4.91 13.17
N LEU A 688 28.26 4.79 14.50
CA LEU A 688 27.17 5.46 15.21
C LEU A 688 27.24 6.98 15.02
N GLY A 689 28.42 7.58 15.16
CA GLY A 689 28.61 9.02 14.93
C GLY A 689 28.19 9.50 13.54
N CYS A 690 28.43 8.70 12.50
CA CYS A 690 27.95 8.97 11.14
C CYS A 690 26.41 8.97 11.08
N PHE A 691 25.77 7.95 11.66
CA PHE A 691 24.31 7.81 11.66
C PHE A 691 23.61 8.89 12.50
N THR A 692 24.13 9.20 13.70
CA THR A 692 23.61 10.28 14.55
C THR A 692 23.64 11.62 13.83
N ARG A 693 24.73 11.94 13.11
CA ARG A 693 24.81 13.18 12.32
C ARG A 693 23.75 13.24 11.22
N PHE A 694 23.51 12.11 10.54
CA PHE A 694 22.44 12.00 9.56
C PHE A 694 21.06 12.29 10.21
N GLN A 695 20.77 11.65 11.35
CA GLN A 695 19.51 11.85 12.08
C GLN A 695 19.34 13.28 12.59
N GLU A 696 20.41 13.91 13.11
CA GLU A 696 20.40 15.31 13.53
C GLU A 696 20.07 16.25 12.37
N LYS A 697 20.72 16.07 11.22
CA LYS A 697 20.45 16.88 10.03
C LYS A 697 19.02 16.68 9.52
N LEU A 698 18.55 15.44 9.47
CA LEU A 698 17.19 15.13 9.04
C LEU A 698 16.13 15.72 10.00
N ARG A 699 16.37 15.64 11.31
CA ARG A 699 15.51 16.27 12.32
C ARG A 699 15.47 17.78 12.13
N LYS A 700 16.64 18.41 11.94
CA LYS A 700 16.75 19.84 11.68
C LYS A 700 15.99 20.27 10.43
N LEU A 701 16.03 19.48 9.34
CA LEU A 701 15.19 19.75 8.17
C LEU A 701 13.70 19.75 8.54
N GLY A 702 13.24 18.73 9.26
CA GLY A 702 11.85 18.64 9.73
C GLY A 702 11.40 19.80 10.63
N GLU A 703 12.32 20.45 11.32
CA GLU A 703 12.05 21.57 12.24
C GLU A 703 12.16 22.95 11.56
N GLU A 704 13.16 23.14 10.69
CA GLU A 704 13.56 24.46 10.21
C GLU A 704 13.31 24.69 8.71
N ASP A 705 13.22 23.65 7.89
CA ASP A 705 13.05 23.81 6.44
C ASP A 705 11.55 23.84 6.08
N LYS A 706 11.10 24.87 5.34
CA LYS A 706 9.69 25.03 5.00
C LYS A 706 9.13 23.85 4.20
N ALA A 707 9.91 23.28 3.27
CA ALA A 707 9.41 22.15 2.49
C ALA A 707 9.18 20.92 3.37
N PHE A 708 9.96 20.74 4.44
CA PHE A 708 9.91 19.58 5.33
C PHE A 708 8.96 19.76 6.51
N SER A 709 8.99 20.93 7.15
CA SER A 709 8.20 21.26 8.35
C SER A 709 6.71 21.47 8.10
N GLU A 710 6.31 21.69 6.83
CA GLU A 710 4.90 21.86 6.43
C GLU A 710 4.18 20.55 6.06
N CYS A 711 4.80 19.38 6.28
CA CYS A 711 4.30 18.05 5.88
C CYS A 711 2.88 17.69 6.40
N GLU A 712 2.39 18.31 7.47
CA GLU A 712 1.00 18.12 7.96
C GLU A 712 0.07 19.30 7.69
N LYS A 713 0.60 20.39 7.14
CA LYS A 713 -0.10 21.69 7.04
C LYS A 713 -0.45 22.03 5.60
N ASN A 714 0.47 21.77 4.66
CA ASN A 714 0.39 22.35 3.32
C ASN A 714 0.76 21.37 2.19
N GLY A 715 0.75 20.05 2.39
CA GLY A 715 0.99 19.12 1.28
C GLY A 715 0.76 17.64 1.58
N PHE A 716 0.61 16.85 0.51
CA PHE A 716 0.53 15.39 0.55
C PHE A 716 1.95 14.81 0.63
N TYR A 717 2.64 15.08 1.73
CA TYR A 717 4.02 14.64 1.94
C TYR A 717 4.18 14.02 3.31
N SER A 718 5.09 13.07 3.43
CA SER A 718 5.34 12.44 4.72
C SER A 718 6.26 13.28 5.59
N CYS A 719 6.05 13.27 6.90
CA CYS A 719 6.89 14.02 7.82
C CYS A 719 8.23 13.33 8.05
N ALA A 720 9.31 14.11 8.21
CA ALA A 720 10.65 13.56 8.42
C ALA A 720 10.72 12.54 9.58
N GLY A 721 9.97 12.76 10.66
CA GLY A 721 9.88 11.85 11.80
C GLY A 721 9.00 10.61 11.61
N ARG A 722 8.38 10.43 10.44
CA ARG A 722 7.53 9.27 10.11
C ARG A 722 8.04 8.45 8.94
N VAL A 723 9.08 8.91 8.25
CA VAL A 723 9.62 8.20 7.10
C VAL A 723 10.25 6.89 7.53
N GLU A 724 9.83 5.82 6.87
CA GLU A 724 10.33 4.47 7.08
C GLU A 724 11.80 4.30 6.74
N THR A 725 12.44 3.29 7.34
CA THR A 725 13.79 2.90 6.94
C THR A 725 13.82 2.09 5.65
N ALA A 726 12.77 1.34 5.30
CA ALA A 726 12.71 0.46 4.14
C ALA A 726 11.27 0.29 3.63
N VAL A 727 11.09 -0.43 2.51
CA VAL A 727 9.78 -0.85 1.98
C VAL A 727 9.23 -1.95 2.90
N SER A 728 8.54 -1.59 4.00
CA SER A 728 8.16 -2.58 5.02
C SER A 728 6.67 -2.89 5.13
N SER A 729 5.85 -2.32 4.24
CA SER A 729 4.37 -2.38 4.23
C SER A 729 3.76 -2.89 2.93
#